data_AF-A0A1E3NL14-F1
#
_entry.id   AF-A0A1E3NL14-F1
#
_cell.length_a   1.000
_cell.length_b   1.000
_cell.length_c   1.000
_cell.angle_alpha   90.00
_cell.angle_beta   90.00
_cell.angle_gamma   90.00
#
_symmetry.space_group_name_H-M   'P 1'
#
loop_
_entity.id
_entity.type
_entity.pdbx_description
1 polymer ?
#
loop_
_entity_poly.entity_id
_entity_poly.type
_entity_poly.pdbx_seq_one_letter_code
_entity_poly.pdbx_strand_id
1 'polypeptide(L)'
;MSLFEIQKDAFVADLKRFRSSHRHLIVDDTTYPIIEKLFSDDVLNYVYTCKKIDGERSKNRDSALYLLDPTRNHSINCLAADFSKGQRYRDAVVMLLPGPWNLFWDDLLRNEYFSNSLLIQKTPHVAEYLSFVPLEPRMFVTGNYHSIPAYFNPAKQGKNLYHYQMDMAINSMLGVCILTNEYPTIRYYNSQISKELALAFQQKLDEYYREHPDIIPMNNKTVFLITDRMMDMFGPVCHYPFYRSQIFDLMDDVEIERDVDPSAKYQYVVQTGEGNVKKTLKFNNEDPVYLELKDLTMEQATEHIRQLYSNLRAEDAKFSGKNLQTADGLRHALVNKDVHAERKALITGHYMLCENMWQMLKKEHMGDILTFENLCAAGLGPVDRIKVPVTDGLLRLLSNDGINVYNKIRLLISYAIYRHGILRSDLKKLLMFCMPEKTENAMRLFENLQSLGVYVLKADLTHPLHKKYTYFGIKDTDNQMQIYVPTFSNLISRLVYGKLPEHYNTMMQDTTGYIDEDDETLKSFPFVKAGPTPTEMDGMSTVRNQPKWKSTKNSNDASRQKLIIFCAGGLTPSELSTITSLENDLNRNIIIGTDEVYSVWDMLGDINLINDDDFDFPLKKKLEKKAVPEWLVEDSQDPAVRAAAQAKKTAAANANLPQRNGGASQSAPLPSNSEPQSPSKHHHKISFGLHGRKKSGADALSSADTVADDASIGEKKKMRGMMKKFKKFNI
;
A
#
# COMPACT_ATOMS: atom_id res chain seq x y z
N MET A 1 19.22 -1.31 2.15
CA MET A 1 18.24 -2.02 2.99
C MET A 1 16.85 -1.69 2.46
N SER A 2 16.22 -2.67 1.82
CA SER A 2 14.83 -2.63 1.35
C SER A 2 13.94 -3.51 2.24
N LEU A 3 12.74 -3.05 2.59
CA LEU A 3 11.74 -3.84 3.31
C LEU A 3 11.35 -5.11 2.54
N PHE A 4 11.24 -5.01 1.20
CA PHE A 4 10.96 -6.16 0.33
C PHE A 4 12.02 -7.28 0.47
N GLU A 5 13.31 -6.90 0.44
CA GLU A 5 14.43 -7.84 0.51
C GLU A 5 14.45 -8.56 1.86
N ILE A 6 14.42 -7.81 2.97
CA ILE A 6 14.52 -8.40 4.31
C ILE A 6 13.29 -9.25 4.66
N GLN A 7 12.09 -8.88 4.18
CA GLN A 7 10.87 -9.65 4.39
C GLN A 7 10.84 -10.93 3.53
N LYS A 8 11.33 -10.87 2.28
CA LYS A 8 11.55 -12.04 1.42
C LYS A 8 12.56 -13.00 2.06
N ASP A 9 13.69 -12.48 2.55
CA ASP A 9 14.75 -13.29 3.18
C ASP A 9 14.28 -13.97 4.47
N ALA A 10 13.51 -13.26 5.32
CA ALA A 10 12.89 -13.85 6.52
C ALA A 10 11.92 -14.98 6.16
N PHE A 11 11.04 -14.80 5.17
CA PHE A 11 10.15 -15.88 4.73
C PHE A 11 10.92 -17.05 4.12
N VAL A 12 11.96 -16.79 3.32
CA VAL A 12 12.85 -17.83 2.79
C VAL A 12 13.57 -18.60 3.90
N ALA A 13 13.94 -17.95 5.01
CA ALA A 13 14.55 -18.60 6.16
C ALA A 13 13.58 -19.60 6.82
N ASP A 14 12.32 -19.23 7.03
CA ASP A 14 11.30 -20.14 7.56
C ASP A 14 10.93 -21.25 6.55
N LEU A 15 10.82 -20.95 5.25
CA LEU A 15 10.63 -22.00 4.23
C LEU A 15 11.77 -23.04 4.22
N LYS A 16 13.02 -22.60 4.44
CA LYS A 16 14.17 -23.50 4.60
C LYS A 16 14.09 -24.29 5.91
N ARG A 17 13.77 -23.65 7.03
CA ARG A 17 13.54 -24.27 8.35
C ARG A 17 12.50 -25.39 8.29
N PHE A 18 11.39 -25.16 7.58
CA PHE A 18 10.28 -26.10 7.42
C PHE A 18 10.46 -27.12 6.28
N ARG A 19 11.59 -27.06 5.55
CA ARG A 19 11.93 -27.92 4.40
C ARG A 19 10.85 -27.88 3.30
N SER A 20 10.39 -26.68 2.97
CA SER A 20 9.18 -26.45 2.17
C SER A 20 9.30 -26.76 0.67
N SER A 21 10.50 -27.07 0.15
CA SER A 21 10.72 -27.36 -1.28
C SER A 21 9.89 -28.54 -1.83
N HIS A 22 9.43 -29.44 -0.95
CA HIS A 22 8.56 -30.58 -1.28
C HIS A 22 7.13 -30.41 -0.75
N ARG A 23 6.75 -29.20 -0.30
CA ARG A 23 5.45 -28.88 0.27
C ARG A 23 4.63 -28.00 -0.66
N HIS A 24 3.32 -28.21 -0.69
CA HIS A 24 2.39 -27.23 -1.22
C HIS A 24 2.29 -26.05 -0.24
N LEU A 25 2.53 -24.83 -0.72
CA LEU A 25 2.20 -23.60 -0.01
C LEU A 25 0.71 -23.31 -0.23
N ILE A 26 -0.03 -23.23 0.87
CA ILE A 26 -1.48 -22.99 0.89
C ILE A 26 -1.73 -21.64 1.53
N VAL A 27 -2.36 -20.73 0.78
CA VAL A 27 -2.59 -19.34 1.15
C VAL A 27 -4.07 -18.96 1.02
N ASP A 28 -4.47 -17.86 1.62
CA ASP A 28 -5.80 -17.23 1.46
C ASP A 28 -5.68 -15.88 0.73
N ASP A 29 -6.79 -15.16 0.49
CA ASP A 29 -6.72 -13.89 -0.26
C ASP A 29 -6.05 -12.74 0.51
N THR A 30 -5.66 -12.92 1.78
CA THR A 30 -4.91 -11.90 2.52
C THR A 30 -3.41 -12.17 2.44
N THR A 31 -3.02 -13.43 2.49
CA THR A 31 -1.63 -13.88 2.41
C THR A 31 -1.12 -14.00 0.97
N TYR A 32 -1.98 -14.38 0.01
CA TYR A 32 -1.60 -14.53 -1.41
C TYR A 32 -0.99 -13.25 -2.02
N PRO A 33 -1.61 -12.04 -1.90
CA PRO A 33 -1.03 -10.81 -2.47
C PRO A 33 0.32 -10.44 -1.85
N ILE A 34 0.54 -10.74 -0.56
CA ILE A 34 1.82 -10.52 0.12
C ILE A 34 2.92 -11.40 -0.50
N ILE A 35 2.62 -12.68 -0.75
CA ILE A 35 3.57 -13.61 -1.39
C ILE A 35 3.83 -13.24 -2.85
N GLU A 36 2.79 -12.90 -3.62
CA GLU A 36 2.91 -12.41 -5.00
C GLU A 36 3.82 -11.17 -5.08
N LYS A 37 3.66 -10.23 -4.15
CA LYS A 37 4.46 -8.99 -4.09
C LYS A 37 5.92 -9.21 -3.65
N LEU A 38 6.20 -10.21 -2.82
CA LEU A 38 7.56 -10.51 -2.34
C LEU A 38 8.36 -11.41 -3.29
N PHE A 39 7.70 -12.31 -4.02
CA PHE A 39 8.36 -13.31 -4.84
C PHE A 39 8.13 -13.14 -6.34
N SER A 40 7.05 -12.51 -6.77
CA SER A 40 6.58 -12.58 -8.17
C SER A 40 6.57 -14.05 -8.62
N ASP A 41 7.33 -14.42 -9.64
CA ASP A 41 7.43 -15.82 -10.13
C ASP A 41 8.41 -16.71 -9.32
N ASP A 42 9.26 -16.13 -8.44
CA ASP A 42 10.33 -16.87 -7.75
C ASP A 42 9.83 -17.90 -6.72
N VAL A 43 8.56 -17.83 -6.29
CA VAL A 43 8.06 -18.60 -5.14
C VAL A 43 8.25 -20.12 -5.33
N LEU A 44 8.13 -20.60 -6.57
CA LEU A 44 8.29 -22.01 -6.94
C LEU A 44 9.74 -22.53 -6.80
N ASN A 45 10.72 -21.64 -6.63
CA ASN A 45 12.09 -22.04 -6.28
C ASN A 45 12.21 -22.55 -4.82
N TYR A 46 11.22 -22.25 -3.96
CA TYR A 46 11.22 -22.55 -2.54
C TYR A 46 10.11 -23.51 -2.08
N VAL A 47 9.05 -23.68 -2.88
CA VAL A 47 7.88 -24.52 -2.57
C VAL A 47 7.43 -25.32 -3.80
N TYR A 48 6.78 -26.45 -3.60
CA TYR A 48 6.39 -27.34 -4.71
C TYR A 48 5.28 -26.76 -5.60
N THR A 49 4.26 -26.14 -4.98
CA THR A 49 3.25 -25.30 -5.67
C THR A 49 2.72 -24.25 -4.70
N CYS A 50 2.35 -23.06 -5.18
CA CYS A 50 1.49 -22.14 -4.44
C CYS A 50 0.02 -22.34 -4.86
N LYS A 51 -0.91 -22.47 -3.90
CA LYS A 51 -2.35 -22.64 -4.15
C LYS A 51 -3.20 -21.90 -3.11
N LYS A 52 -4.37 -21.42 -3.52
CA LYS A 52 -5.39 -20.91 -2.58
C LYS A 52 -6.06 -22.03 -1.78
N ILE A 53 -6.48 -21.73 -0.56
CA ILE A 53 -7.14 -22.69 0.36
C ILE A 53 -8.54 -23.11 -0.10
N ASP A 54 -9.26 -22.23 -0.81
CA ASP A 54 -10.59 -22.46 -1.37
C ASP A 54 -10.58 -22.99 -2.83
N GLY A 55 -9.45 -22.87 -3.52
CA GLY A 55 -9.22 -23.39 -4.87
C GLY A 55 -8.79 -24.87 -4.92
N GLU A 56 -8.96 -25.54 -6.07
CA GLU A 56 -8.82 -26.99 -6.22
C GLU A 56 -7.39 -27.54 -5.91
N ARG A 57 -7.31 -28.52 -5.01
CA ARG A 57 -6.05 -29.05 -4.43
C ARG A 57 -5.91 -30.57 -4.59
N SER A 58 -4.65 -31.04 -4.58
CA SER A 58 -4.28 -32.46 -4.67
C SER A 58 -4.91 -33.29 -3.55
N LYS A 59 -5.28 -34.53 -3.84
CA LYS A 59 -5.75 -35.53 -2.86
C LYS A 59 -4.68 -36.58 -2.51
N ASN A 60 -3.46 -36.45 -3.03
CA ASN A 60 -2.44 -37.51 -2.98
C ASN A 60 -1.72 -37.65 -1.62
N ARG A 61 -2.23 -36.99 -0.55
CA ARG A 61 -1.64 -37.00 0.80
C ARG A 61 -0.20 -36.50 0.85
N ASP A 62 0.09 -35.54 -0.04
CA ASP A 62 1.36 -34.81 -0.11
C ASP A 62 1.63 -34.02 1.19
N SER A 63 2.77 -33.32 1.26
CA SER A 63 3.09 -32.44 2.39
C SER A 63 2.61 -31.00 2.10
N ALA A 64 2.18 -30.29 3.14
CA ALA A 64 1.68 -28.91 3.05
C ALA A 64 2.37 -27.97 4.05
N LEU A 65 2.38 -26.68 3.70
CA LEU A 65 2.59 -25.56 4.58
C LEU A 65 1.43 -24.58 4.35
N TYR A 66 0.66 -24.31 5.40
CA TYR A 66 -0.38 -23.29 5.40
C TYR A 66 0.21 -21.97 5.87
N LEU A 67 -0.10 -20.87 5.18
CA LEU A 67 0.12 -19.51 5.61
C LEU A 67 -1.22 -18.78 5.51
N LEU A 68 -1.86 -18.50 6.65
CA LEU A 68 -3.26 -18.02 6.68
C LEU A 68 -3.44 -16.82 7.62
N ASP A 69 -4.46 -16.00 7.34
CA ASP A 69 -4.94 -14.97 8.26
C ASP A 69 -5.91 -15.57 9.30
N PRO A 70 -5.56 -15.59 10.61
CA PRO A 70 -6.43 -16.16 11.64
C PRO A 70 -7.71 -15.34 11.88
N THR A 71 -7.81 -14.11 11.37
CA THR A 71 -9.05 -13.30 11.45
C THR A 71 -10.10 -13.74 10.43
N ARG A 72 -9.73 -14.56 9.43
CA ARG A 72 -10.63 -15.02 8.37
C ARG A 72 -11.23 -16.39 8.72
N ASN A 73 -12.41 -16.36 9.34
CA ASN A 73 -13.19 -17.55 9.69
C ASN A 73 -13.34 -18.56 8.53
N HIS A 74 -13.48 -18.09 7.29
CA HIS A 74 -13.54 -18.97 6.12
C HIS A 74 -12.23 -19.77 5.89
N SER A 75 -11.06 -19.11 5.98
CA SER A 75 -9.75 -19.78 5.87
C SER A 75 -9.60 -20.88 6.93
N ILE A 76 -9.99 -20.59 8.17
CA ILE A 76 -9.91 -21.54 9.29
C ILE A 76 -10.91 -22.70 9.14
N ASN A 77 -12.13 -22.44 8.68
CA ASN A 77 -13.11 -23.49 8.38
C ASN A 77 -12.64 -24.41 7.23
N CYS A 78 -11.98 -23.86 6.21
CA CYS A 78 -11.38 -24.64 5.13
C CYS A 78 -10.17 -25.47 5.63
N LEU A 79 -9.35 -24.94 6.53
CA LEU A 79 -8.29 -25.70 7.21
C LEU A 79 -8.88 -26.86 8.04
N ALA A 80 -9.94 -26.62 8.82
CA ALA A 80 -10.61 -27.68 9.57
C ALA A 80 -11.20 -28.76 8.64
N ALA A 81 -11.73 -28.37 7.49
CA ALA A 81 -12.29 -29.27 6.49
C ALA A 81 -11.24 -30.18 5.84
N ASP A 82 -10.01 -29.70 5.61
CA ASP A 82 -8.86 -30.50 5.12
C ASP A 82 -8.54 -31.73 5.99
N PHE A 83 -8.97 -31.73 7.26
CA PHE A 83 -8.79 -32.80 8.22
C PHE A 83 -10.12 -33.37 8.75
N SER A 84 -11.26 -33.05 8.15
CA SER A 84 -12.58 -33.45 8.67
C SER A 84 -12.94 -34.92 8.42
N LYS A 85 -12.48 -35.51 7.31
CA LYS A 85 -12.79 -36.89 6.88
C LYS A 85 -11.54 -37.64 6.42
N GLY A 86 -10.52 -37.67 7.26
CA GLY A 86 -9.18 -38.15 6.94
C GLY A 86 -8.19 -36.99 6.74
N GLN A 87 -6.92 -37.34 6.56
CA GLN A 87 -5.84 -36.34 6.41
C GLN A 87 -5.61 -36.07 4.92
N ARG A 88 -6.02 -34.90 4.41
CA ARG A 88 -5.77 -34.46 3.02
C ARG A 88 -4.28 -34.37 2.70
N TYR A 89 -3.48 -33.96 3.66
CA TYR A 89 -2.01 -33.95 3.61
C TYR A 89 -1.48 -34.87 4.69
N ARG A 90 -0.40 -35.62 4.40
CA ARG A 90 0.23 -36.46 5.42
C ARG A 90 0.87 -35.58 6.49
N ASP A 91 1.64 -34.58 6.06
CA ASP A 91 2.43 -33.70 6.91
C ASP A 91 2.02 -32.24 6.69
N ALA A 92 1.66 -31.52 7.76
CA ALA A 92 1.23 -30.13 7.72
C ALA A 92 2.12 -29.27 8.64
N VAL A 93 2.55 -28.12 8.13
CA VAL A 93 3.06 -27.00 8.92
C VAL A 93 2.02 -25.89 8.86
N VAL A 94 1.67 -25.27 9.98
CA VAL A 94 0.73 -24.14 10.02
C VAL A 94 1.48 -22.90 10.48
N MET A 95 1.63 -21.96 9.56
CA MET A 95 2.05 -20.59 9.80
C MET A 95 0.81 -19.69 9.78
N LEU A 96 0.73 -18.73 10.71
CA LEU A 96 -0.37 -17.77 10.79
C LEU A 96 0.18 -16.34 10.81
N LEU A 97 -0.55 -15.41 10.20
CA LEU A 97 -0.35 -13.99 10.49
C LEU A 97 -0.71 -13.71 11.97
N PRO A 98 -0.20 -12.63 12.59
CA PRO A 98 -0.59 -12.25 13.94
C PRO A 98 -2.11 -12.05 14.09
N GLY A 99 -2.68 -12.59 15.16
CA GLY A 99 -4.12 -12.49 15.45
C GLY A 99 -4.59 -13.54 16.45
N PRO A 100 -5.91 -13.67 16.67
CA PRO A 100 -6.50 -14.43 17.77
C PRO A 100 -6.61 -15.93 17.47
N TRP A 101 -5.48 -16.58 17.14
CA TRP A 101 -5.43 -17.99 16.76
C TRP A 101 -5.82 -18.95 17.89
N ASN A 102 -5.59 -18.53 19.13
CA ASN A 102 -5.96 -19.27 20.34
C ASN A 102 -7.47 -19.56 20.46
N LEU A 103 -8.33 -18.80 19.78
CA LEU A 103 -9.78 -18.99 19.82
C LEU A 103 -10.28 -20.26 19.11
N PHE A 104 -9.49 -20.83 18.19
CA PHE A 104 -9.87 -22.02 17.41
C PHE A 104 -8.84 -23.16 17.46
N TRP A 105 -7.62 -22.87 17.93
CA TRP A 105 -6.51 -23.82 17.85
C TRP A 105 -6.72 -25.10 18.67
N ASP A 106 -7.26 -24.97 19.89
CA ASP A 106 -7.56 -26.12 20.74
C ASP A 106 -8.58 -27.08 20.09
N ASP A 107 -9.57 -26.54 19.39
CA ASP A 107 -10.58 -27.36 18.70
C ASP A 107 -10.02 -28.04 17.44
N LEU A 108 -9.06 -27.41 16.74
CA LEU A 108 -8.28 -28.09 15.70
C LEU A 108 -7.43 -29.22 16.30
N LEU A 109 -6.76 -28.99 17.43
CA LEU A 109 -5.94 -30.01 18.10
C LEU A 109 -6.75 -31.21 18.63
N ARG A 110 -8.05 -31.05 18.92
CA ARG A 110 -8.95 -32.16 19.27
C ARG A 110 -9.23 -33.10 18.09
N ASN A 111 -9.00 -32.66 16.84
CA ASN A 111 -9.19 -33.49 15.66
C ASN A 111 -7.94 -34.37 15.44
N GLU A 112 -8.08 -35.69 15.66
CA GLU A 112 -7.00 -36.66 15.49
C GLU A 112 -6.33 -36.61 14.11
N TYR A 113 -7.07 -36.32 13.04
CA TYR A 113 -6.47 -36.22 11.70
C TYR A 113 -5.53 -35.02 11.57
N PHE A 114 -5.90 -33.88 12.18
CA PHE A 114 -5.06 -32.70 12.21
C PHE A 114 -3.86 -32.90 13.14
N SER A 115 -4.09 -33.36 14.37
CA SER A 115 -3.03 -33.54 15.37
C SER A 115 -1.97 -34.57 14.92
N ASN A 116 -2.36 -35.61 14.18
CA ASN A 116 -1.45 -36.62 13.64
C ASN A 116 -0.71 -36.16 12.37
N SER A 117 -1.14 -35.07 11.73
CA SER A 117 -0.48 -34.48 10.56
C SER A 117 0.36 -33.25 10.90
N LEU A 118 0.08 -32.56 12.00
CA LEU A 118 0.79 -31.35 12.42
C LEU A 118 2.24 -31.68 12.80
N LEU A 119 3.19 -30.98 12.17
CA LEU A 119 4.61 -31.12 12.44
C LEU A 119 5.12 -30.10 13.47
N ILE A 120 6.27 -30.44 14.07
CA ILE A 120 7.18 -29.57 14.83
C ILE A 120 6.68 -29.12 16.21
N GLN A 121 5.52 -28.48 16.32
CA GLN A 121 5.03 -27.88 17.58
C GLN A 121 3.52 -28.09 17.77
N LYS A 122 3.08 -28.09 19.04
CA LYS A 122 1.65 -28.07 19.40
C LYS A 122 1.00 -26.69 19.27
N THR A 123 1.74 -25.70 18.76
CA THR A 123 1.34 -24.31 18.56
C THR A 123 1.61 -23.93 17.10
N PRO A 124 0.85 -22.99 16.51
CA PRO A 124 1.15 -22.50 15.18
C PRO A 124 2.43 -21.65 15.21
N HIS A 125 3.13 -21.57 14.09
CA HIS A 125 4.22 -20.60 13.93
C HIS A 125 3.62 -19.25 13.53
N VAL A 126 3.75 -18.23 14.38
CA VAL A 126 3.30 -16.88 14.04
C VAL A 126 4.38 -16.21 13.18
N ALA A 127 3.95 -15.53 12.12
CA ALA A 127 4.83 -14.81 11.19
C ALA A 127 4.65 -13.30 11.35
N GLU A 128 5.13 -12.73 12.46
CA GLU A 128 4.99 -11.30 12.77
C GLU A 128 5.59 -10.40 11.69
N TYR A 129 6.67 -10.86 11.05
CA TYR A 129 7.32 -10.15 9.96
C TYR A 129 6.48 -10.05 8.67
N LEU A 130 5.36 -10.77 8.55
CA LEU A 130 4.40 -10.66 7.44
C LEU A 130 3.16 -9.81 7.77
N SER A 131 3.16 -9.11 8.90
CA SER A 131 2.05 -8.27 9.38
C SER A 131 1.88 -6.93 8.66
N PHE A 132 2.64 -6.65 7.61
CA PHE A 132 2.57 -5.41 6.84
C PHE A 132 2.90 -5.65 5.36
N VAL A 133 2.45 -4.74 4.51
CA VAL A 133 2.71 -4.76 3.07
C VAL A 133 3.71 -3.65 2.72
N PRO A 134 4.91 -3.95 2.17
CA PRO A 134 5.83 -2.93 1.71
C PRO A 134 5.31 -2.29 0.41
N LEU A 135 5.41 -0.96 0.30
CA LEU A 135 5.06 -0.21 -0.92
C LEU A 135 6.29 0.36 -1.63
N GLU A 136 7.22 0.93 -0.86
CA GLU A 136 8.52 1.41 -1.33
C GLU A 136 9.61 0.78 -0.45
N PRO A 137 10.91 0.79 -0.85
CA PRO A 137 11.98 0.13 -0.09
C PRO A 137 12.08 0.49 1.40
N ARG A 138 11.49 1.61 1.84
CA ARG A 138 11.45 2.06 3.25
C ARG A 138 10.06 2.49 3.70
N MET A 139 9.02 2.03 3.01
CA MET A 139 7.64 2.39 3.29
C MET A 139 6.74 1.16 3.36
N PHE A 140 5.90 1.09 4.38
CA PHE A 140 4.92 0.03 4.57
C PHE A 140 3.52 0.55 4.87
N VAL A 141 2.53 -0.28 4.59
CA VAL A 141 1.13 -0.11 5.03
C VAL A 141 0.66 -1.29 5.86
N THR A 142 -0.34 -1.08 6.71
CA THR A 142 -0.96 -2.16 7.50
C THR A 142 -1.83 -3.09 6.65
N GLY A 143 -2.18 -2.68 5.43
CA GLY A 143 -3.00 -3.47 4.50
C GLY A 143 -4.49 -3.43 4.81
N ASN A 144 -4.93 -2.43 5.59
CA ASN A 144 -6.35 -2.09 5.75
C ASN A 144 -6.66 -0.75 5.08
N TYR A 145 -7.92 -0.53 4.73
CA TYR A 145 -8.40 0.70 4.10
C TYR A 145 -9.65 1.23 4.84
N HIS A 146 -9.92 2.53 4.73
CA HIS A 146 -10.89 3.26 5.57
C HIS A 146 -10.50 3.39 7.06
N SER A 147 -9.22 3.66 7.30
CA SER A 147 -8.65 3.88 8.64
C SER A 147 -9.25 5.09 9.36
N ILE A 148 -9.55 6.19 8.67
CA ILE A 148 -10.15 7.39 9.28
C ILE A 148 -11.49 7.09 9.96
N PRO A 149 -12.53 6.56 9.27
CA PRO A 149 -13.79 6.25 9.93
C PRO A 149 -13.65 5.13 10.99
N ALA A 150 -12.71 4.19 10.83
CA ALA A 150 -12.43 3.16 11.82
C ALA A 150 -11.90 3.73 13.15
N TYR A 151 -11.00 4.72 13.12
CA TYR A 151 -10.42 5.30 14.33
C TYR A 151 -11.27 6.38 14.97
N PHE A 152 -11.81 7.31 14.17
CA PHE A 152 -12.28 8.59 14.71
C PHE A 152 -13.79 8.65 14.98
N ASN A 153 -14.55 7.59 14.69
CA ASN A 153 -15.93 7.44 15.18
C ASN A 153 -16.26 6.00 15.64
N PRO A 154 -15.57 5.48 16.68
CA PRO A 154 -15.75 4.11 17.16
C PRO A 154 -17.12 3.86 17.81
N ALA A 155 -17.82 4.94 18.22
CA ALA A 155 -19.16 4.86 18.79
C ALA A 155 -20.22 4.49 17.73
N LYS A 156 -20.08 5.00 16.50
CA LYS A 156 -20.95 4.68 15.36
C LYS A 156 -20.48 3.43 14.62
N GLN A 157 -19.19 3.34 14.30
CA GLN A 157 -18.65 2.26 13.45
C GLN A 157 -18.38 0.94 14.22
N GLY A 158 -18.40 0.99 15.55
CA GLY A 158 -18.33 -0.17 16.44
C GLY A 158 -16.92 -0.49 16.94
N LYS A 159 -16.81 -0.77 18.25
CA LYS A 159 -15.53 -0.99 18.94
C LYS A 159 -14.66 -2.11 18.34
N ASN A 160 -15.29 -3.16 17.80
CA ASN A 160 -14.55 -4.28 17.21
C ASN A 160 -13.71 -3.86 16.00
N LEU A 161 -14.19 -2.90 15.19
CA LEU A 161 -13.45 -2.36 14.06
C LEU A 161 -12.27 -1.51 14.54
N TYR A 162 -12.50 -0.64 15.53
CA TYR A 162 -11.46 0.17 16.15
C TYR A 162 -10.32 -0.70 16.71
N HIS A 163 -10.65 -1.74 17.48
CA HIS A 163 -9.65 -2.67 18.03
C HIS A 163 -8.94 -3.48 16.93
N TYR A 164 -9.64 -3.96 15.91
CA TYR A 164 -9.02 -4.62 14.76
C TYR A 164 -8.02 -3.71 14.04
N GLN A 165 -8.37 -2.43 13.83
CA GLN A 165 -7.48 -1.45 13.21
C GLN A 165 -6.24 -1.18 14.08
N MET A 166 -6.43 -0.99 15.39
CA MET A 166 -5.34 -0.87 16.38
C MET A 166 -4.41 -2.08 16.34
N ASP A 167 -4.96 -3.30 16.37
CA ASP A 167 -4.20 -4.55 16.35
C ASP A 167 -3.38 -4.68 15.07
N MET A 168 -3.96 -4.37 13.90
CA MET A 168 -3.24 -4.37 12.62
C MET A 168 -2.06 -3.40 12.67
N ALA A 169 -2.25 -2.16 13.11
CA ALA A 169 -1.17 -1.18 13.27
C ALA A 169 -0.07 -1.66 14.23
N ILE A 170 -0.43 -2.14 15.43
CA ILE A 170 0.51 -2.65 16.43
C ILE A 170 1.31 -3.85 15.89
N ASN A 171 0.65 -4.77 15.19
CA ASN A 171 1.29 -5.92 14.55
C ASN A 171 2.29 -5.46 13.49
N SER A 172 1.89 -4.57 12.57
CA SER A 172 2.78 -4.03 11.53
C SER A 172 4.02 -3.34 12.11
N MET A 173 3.85 -2.50 13.14
CA MET A 173 4.97 -1.83 13.83
C MET A 173 5.94 -2.83 14.47
N LEU A 174 5.42 -3.91 15.08
CA LEU A 174 6.23 -5.00 15.62
C LEU A 174 6.99 -5.76 14.52
N GLY A 175 6.30 -6.13 13.43
CA GLY A 175 6.91 -6.86 12.30
C GLY A 175 8.10 -6.12 11.69
N VAL A 176 8.03 -4.78 11.59
CA VAL A 176 9.14 -3.95 11.12
C VAL A 176 10.31 -3.93 12.12
N CYS A 177 10.04 -3.86 13.43
CA CYS A 177 11.10 -3.91 14.45
C CYS A 177 11.81 -5.27 14.48
N ILE A 178 11.07 -6.36 14.28
CA ILE A 178 11.62 -7.72 14.16
C ILE A 178 12.52 -7.83 12.93
N LEU A 179 12.03 -7.46 11.74
CA LEU A 179 12.82 -7.54 10.49
C LEU A 179 14.06 -6.64 10.50
N THR A 180 13.99 -5.51 11.18
CA THR A 180 15.12 -4.60 11.30
C THR A 180 16.04 -4.91 12.48
N ASN A 181 15.69 -5.89 13.33
CA ASN A 181 16.30 -6.23 14.63
C ASN A 181 16.58 -5.00 15.50
N GLU A 182 15.55 -4.19 15.73
CA GLU A 182 15.60 -2.95 16.52
C GLU A 182 14.72 -3.06 17.77
N TYR A 183 15.18 -2.46 18.87
CA TYR A 183 14.38 -2.18 20.06
C TYR A 183 14.39 -0.67 20.29
N PRO A 184 13.48 0.09 19.64
CA PRO A 184 13.58 1.54 19.57
C PRO A 184 13.01 2.24 20.81
N THR A 185 13.47 3.48 21.04
CA THR A 185 12.86 4.40 21.99
C THR A 185 11.55 4.94 21.40
N ILE A 186 10.41 4.62 22.02
CA ILE A 186 9.08 4.99 21.51
C ILE A 186 8.66 6.37 22.04
N ARG A 187 8.29 7.26 21.11
CA ARG A 187 7.65 8.55 21.34
C ARG A 187 6.32 8.61 20.61
N TYR A 188 5.38 9.40 21.11
CA TYR A 188 4.07 9.55 20.47
C TYR A 188 3.56 10.99 20.51
N TYR A 189 2.79 11.40 19.50
CA TYR A 189 1.98 12.62 19.55
C TYR A 189 0.89 12.46 20.61
N ASN A 190 0.71 13.41 21.53
CA ASN A 190 -0.22 13.23 22.65
C ASN A 190 -1.69 13.40 22.26
N SER A 191 -2.25 12.34 21.68
CA SER A 191 -3.67 12.12 21.42
C SER A 191 -4.10 10.78 22.03
N GLN A 192 -5.41 10.53 22.10
CA GLN A 192 -5.94 9.25 22.57
C GLN A 192 -5.43 8.07 21.74
N ILE A 193 -5.56 8.14 20.42
CA ILE A 193 -5.21 7.08 19.46
C ILE A 193 -3.70 6.81 19.47
N SER A 194 -2.89 7.87 19.41
CA SER A 194 -1.43 7.74 19.42
C SER A 194 -0.89 7.25 20.77
N LYS A 195 -1.52 7.64 21.90
CA LYS A 195 -1.17 7.13 23.24
C LYS A 195 -1.52 5.65 23.39
N GLU A 196 -2.74 5.24 22.98
CA GLU A 196 -3.17 3.83 23.01
C GLU A 196 -2.25 2.93 22.15
N LEU A 197 -1.97 3.34 20.91
CA LEU A 197 -1.03 2.63 20.03
C LEU A 197 0.36 2.49 20.66
N ALA A 198 0.92 3.58 21.19
CA ALA A 198 2.29 3.59 21.69
C ALA A 198 2.46 2.74 22.98
N LEU A 199 1.48 2.77 23.87
CA LEU A 199 1.46 1.93 25.08
C LEU A 199 1.33 0.45 24.73
N ALA A 200 0.35 0.09 23.89
CA ALA A 200 0.13 -1.30 23.50
C ALA A 200 1.27 -1.87 22.65
N PHE A 201 1.85 -1.06 21.75
CA PHE A 201 3.03 -1.43 20.98
C PHE A 201 4.27 -1.63 21.86
N GLN A 202 4.54 -0.75 22.84
CA GLN A 202 5.64 -0.94 23.78
C GLN A 202 5.47 -2.24 24.57
N GLN A 203 4.27 -2.52 25.08
CA GLN A 203 3.99 -3.76 25.81
C GLN A 203 4.26 -4.98 24.94
N LYS A 204 3.75 -4.99 23.70
CA LYS A 204 3.92 -6.13 22.80
C LYS A 204 5.38 -6.34 22.35
N LEU A 205 6.12 -5.25 22.17
CA LEU A 205 7.56 -5.29 21.91
C LEU A 205 8.33 -5.91 23.10
N ASP A 206 7.98 -5.52 24.33
CA ASP A 206 8.58 -6.09 25.54
C ASP A 206 8.28 -7.58 25.72
N GLU A 207 7.05 -7.99 25.39
CA GLU A 207 6.62 -9.39 25.40
C GLU A 207 7.41 -10.21 24.38
N TYR A 208 7.54 -9.72 23.14
CA TYR A 208 8.30 -10.41 22.08
C TYR A 208 9.76 -10.69 22.48
N TYR A 209 10.50 -9.68 22.95
CA TYR A 209 11.90 -9.85 23.37
C TYR A 209 12.05 -10.65 24.68
N ARG A 210 11.00 -10.74 25.50
CA ARG A 210 10.97 -11.61 26.69
C ARG A 210 10.79 -13.08 26.31
N GLU A 211 10.01 -13.35 25.27
CA GLU A 211 9.80 -14.70 24.72
C GLU A 211 10.99 -15.19 23.87
N HIS A 212 11.75 -14.27 23.29
CA HIS A 212 12.91 -14.54 22.42
C HIS A 212 14.24 -13.99 23.01
N PRO A 213 14.72 -14.48 24.16
CA PRO A 213 15.92 -13.97 24.85
C PRO A 213 17.23 -14.24 24.09
N ASP A 214 17.19 -15.05 23.04
CA ASP A 214 18.28 -15.29 22.09
C ASP A 214 18.44 -14.17 21.05
N ILE A 215 17.39 -13.38 20.80
CA ILE A 215 17.41 -12.24 19.89
C ILE A 215 17.95 -11.02 20.63
N ILE A 216 19.24 -10.73 20.45
CA ILE A 216 19.87 -9.50 20.96
C ILE A 216 19.52 -8.35 20.00
N PRO A 217 18.76 -7.32 20.43
CA PRO A 217 18.46 -6.16 19.59
C PRO A 217 19.74 -5.41 19.25
N MET A 218 19.80 -4.80 18.06
CA MET A 218 20.91 -3.91 17.74
C MET A 218 20.93 -2.72 18.69
N ASN A 219 22.10 -2.44 19.28
CA ASN A 219 22.32 -1.31 20.18
C ASN A 219 22.46 0.01 19.41
N ASN A 220 21.42 0.36 18.66
CA ASN A 220 21.28 1.58 17.91
C ASN A 220 20.36 2.54 18.69
N LYS A 221 20.68 3.85 18.65
CA LYS A 221 19.81 4.91 19.19
C LYS A 221 18.62 5.18 18.26
N THR A 222 17.87 4.13 17.92
CA THR A 222 16.72 4.18 17.03
C THR A 222 15.53 4.76 17.78
N VAL A 223 14.85 5.71 17.15
CA VAL A 223 13.61 6.31 17.68
C VAL A 223 12.44 5.81 16.85
N PHE A 224 11.34 5.47 17.51
CA PHE A 224 10.05 5.21 16.89
C PHE A 224 9.11 6.36 17.24
N LEU A 225 8.62 7.12 16.26
CA LEU A 225 7.64 8.19 16.44
C LEU A 225 6.26 7.72 15.96
N ILE A 226 5.28 7.66 16.86
CA ILE A 226 3.88 7.33 16.56
C ILE A 226 3.07 8.63 16.51
N THR A 227 2.33 8.83 15.43
CA THR A 227 1.43 9.98 15.25
C THR A 227 0.09 9.51 14.71
N ASP A 228 -0.86 10.43 14.61
CA ASP A 228 -2.10 10.20 13.86
C ASP A 228 -2.44 11.39 12.97
N ARG A 229 -3.44 11.17 12.12
CA ARG A 229 -3.96 12.14 11.16
C ARG A 229 -4.40 13.47 11.78
N MET A 230 -4.79 13.48 13.06
CA MET A 230 -5.24 14.68 13.77
C MET A 230 -4.11 15.55 14.32
N MET A 231 -2.84 15.11 14.20
CA MET A 231 -1.67 15.97 14.44
C MET A 231 -1.62 17.15 13.45
N ASP A 232 -1.94 16.91 12.18
CA ASP A 232 -1.96 17.94 11.13
C ASP A 232 -3.05 17.63 10.09
N MET A 233 -3.99 18.57 9.90
CA MET A 233 -5.02 18.52 8.84
C MET A 233 -4.87 19.68 7.84
N PHE A 234 -3.82 20.49 7.96
CA PHE A 234 -3.44 21.51 7.00
C PHE A 234 -2.48 20.92 5.95
N GLY A 235 -1.46 20.17 6.40
CA GLY A 235 -0.48 19.51 5.52
C GLY A 235 -1.08 18.66 4.38
N PRO A 236 -2.07 17.79 4.61
CA PRO A 236 -2.68 16.97 3.55
C PRO A 236 -3.40 17.74 2.46
N VAL A 237 -3.95 18.93 2.78
CA VAL A 237 -4.74 19.71 1.80
C VAL A 237 -3.88 20.69 1.00
N CYS A 238 -2.64 20.95 1.41
CA CYS A 238 -1.69 21.75 0.65
C CYS A 238 -1.15 21.01 -0.58
N HIS A 239 -0.65 21.77 -1.55
CA HIS A 239 0.07 21.30 -2.73
C HIS A 239 1.58 21.40 -2.56
N TYR A 240 2.32 20.45 -3.13
CA TYR A 240 3.77 20.34 -2.94
C TYR A 240 4.50 20.15 -4.27
N PRO A 241 5.72 20.69 -4.44
CA PRO A 241 6.40 20.76 -5.73
C PRO A 241 7.10 19.45 -6.15
N PHE A 242 6.88 18.33 -5.47
CA PHE A 242 7.55 17.05 -5.75
C PHE A 242 6.88 16.28 -6.89
N TYR A 243 7.67 15.48 -7.61
CA TYR A 243 7.17 14.68 -8.73
C TYR A 243 6.00 13.77 -8.34
N ARG A 244 6.13 13.03 -7.23
CA ARG A 244 5.06 12.17 -6.69
C ARG A 244 3.82 12.98 -6.32
N SER A 245 3.97 14.10 -5.61
CA SER A 245 2.86 15.01 -5.28
C SER A 245 2.06 15.41 -6.51
N GLN A 246 2.73 15.90 -7.54
CA GLN A 246 2.09 16.41 -8.75
C GLN A 246 1.37 15.31 -9.54
N ILE A 247 1.81 14.04 -9.49
CA ILE A 247 1.07 12.92 -10.09
C ILE A 247 -0.30 12.78 -9.43
N PHE A 248 -0.35 12.63 -8.11
CA PHE A 248 -1.60 12.37 -7.38
C PHE A 248 -2.48 13.62 -7.19
N ASP A 249 -1.92 14.83 -7.32
CA ASP A 249 -2.66 16.09 -7.24
C ASP A 249 -3.23 16.57 -8.61
N LEU A 250 -2.62 16.22 -9.75
CA LEU A 250 -2.99 16.77 -11.08
C LEU A 250 -3.55 15.76 -12.09
N MET A 251 -3.37 14.45 -11.90
CA MET A 251 -3.68 13.46 -12.93
C MET A 251 -4.93 12.65 -12.57
N ASP A 252 -6.03 12.92 -13.28
CA ASP A 252 -7.33 12.24 -13.07
C ASP A 252 -7.27 10.72 -13.35
N ASP A 253 -6.41 10.26 -14.28
CA ASP A 253 -6.27 8.84 -14.68
C ASP A 253 -5.36 8.01 -13.74
N VAL A 254 -5.14 8.44 -12.49
CA VAL A 254 -4.35 7.71 -11.49
C VAL A 254 -5.27 6.93 -10.57
N GLU A 255 -5.26 5.61 -10.70
CA GLU A 255 -6.08 4.70 -9.90
C GLU A 255 -5.24 4.11 -8.76
N ILE A 256 -5.74 4.21 -7.51
CA ILE A 256 -5.22 3.50 -6.34
C ILE A 256 -6.19 2.35 -6.04
N GLU A 257 -5.71 1.11 -6.14
CA GLU A 257 -6.53 -0.06 -5.86
C GLU A 257 -6.76 -0.20 -4.35
N ARG A 258 -8.02 -0.14 -3.90
CA ARG A 258 -8.41 -0.37 -2.48
C ARG A 258 -8.47 -1.87 -2.17
N ASP A 259 -7.32 -2.54 -2.26
CA ASP A 259 -7.12 -3.94 -1.89
C ASP A 259 -5.82 -4.09 -1.06
N VAL A 260 -5.40 -5.32 -0.76
CA VAL A 260 -4.19 -5.62 0.04
C VAL A 260 -2.91 -5.00 -0.57
N ASP A 261 -2.84 -4.82 -1.90
CA ASP A 261 -1.77 -4.08 -2.57
C ASP A 261 -2.25 -2.75 -3.17
N PRO A 262 -2.12 -1.61 -2.46
CA PRO A 262 -2.50 -0.29 -2.96
C PRO A 262 -1.45 0.32 -3.91
N SER A 263 -0.95 -0.48 -4.87
CA SER A 263 -0.01 -0.02 -5.89
C SER A 263 -0.73 0.84 -6.94
N ALA A 264 -0.42 2.14 -6.97
CA ALA A 264 -1.04 3.09 -7.89
C ALA A 264 -0.66 2.86 -9.36
N LYS A 265 -1.61 3.06 -10.26
CA LYS A 265 -1.46 2.81 -11.72
C LYS A 265 -1.89 4.05 -12.51
N TYR A 266 -1.15 4.37 -13.57
CA TYR A 266 -1.46 5.48 -14.48
C TYR A 266 -1.51 4.99 -15.94
N GLN A 267 -2.60 5.27 -16.64
CA GLN A 267 -2.75 4.91 -18.06
C GLN A 267 -2.39 6.08 -18.98
N TYR A 268 -1.58 5.82 -20.01
CA TYR A 268 -1.22 6.81 -21.03
C TYR A 268 -1.36 6.23 -22.44
N VAL A 269 -1.64 7.11 -23.40
CA VAL A 269 -1.84 6.72 -24.82
C VAL A 269 -0.60 7.08 -25.63
N VAL A 270 -0.05 6.10 -26.35
CA VAL A 270 1.07 6.29 -27.28
C VAL A 270 0.56 6.12 -28.71
N GLN A 271 0.84 7.09 -29.57
CA GLN A 271 0.64 6.96 -31.01
C GLN A 271 1.76 6.07 -31.59
N THR A 272 1.40 4.90 -32.12
CA THR A 272 2.29 4.01 -32.87
C THR A 272 1.88 3.98 -34.34
N GLY A 273 2.70 3.38 -35.21
CA GLY A 273 2.37 3.22 -36.63
C GLY A 273 1.14 2.33 -36.90
N GLU A 274 0.68 1.60 -35.89
CA GLU A 274 -0.50 0.72 -35.94
C GLU A 274 -1.73 1.34 -35.25
N GLY A 275 -1.59 2.54 -34.68
CA GLY A 275 -2.68 3.30 -34.04
C GLY A 275 -2.37 3.73 -32.59
N ASN A 276 -3.42 4.08 -31.85
CA ASN A 276 -3.30 4.49 -30.45
C ASN A 276 -3.23 3.26 -29.53
N VAL A 277 -2.08 3.06 -28.88
CA VAL A 277 -1.87 1.98 -27.90
C VAL A 277 -1.91 2.55 -26.49
N LYS A 278 -2.81 2.03 -25.65
CA LYS A 278 -2.79 2.30 -24.20
C LYS A 278 -1.64 1.53 -23.54
N LYS A 279 -0.92 2.20 -22.65
CA LYS A 279 0.10 1.63 -21.77
C LYS A 279 -0.14 2.06 -20.33
N THR A 280 0.38 1.29 -19.39
CA THR A 280 0.21 1.54 -17.94
C THR A 280 1.58 1.67 -17.29
N LEU A 281 1.77 2.71 -16.48
CA LEU A 281 2.85 2.80 -15.50
C LEU A 281 2.32 2.29 -14.15
N LYS A 282 3.14 1.54 -13.41
CA LYS A 282 2.86 1.15 -12.02
C LYS A 282 3.84 1.91 -11.12
N PHE A 283 3.33 2.68 -10.16
CA PHE A 283 4.17 3.47 -9.26
C PHE A 283 4.61 2.64 -8.04
N ASN A 284 5.37 1.57 -8.29
CA ASN A 284 5.84 0.62 -7.27
C ASN A 284 7.31 0.22 -7.50
N ASN A 285 7.78 -0.82 -6.81
CA ASN A 285 9.16 -1.30 -6.91
C ASN A 285 9.53 -1.94 -8.28
N GLU A 286 8.57 -2.19 -9.17
CA GLU A 286 8.82 -2.63 -10.55
C GLU A 286 9.28 -1.48 -11.46
N ASP A 287 9.07 -0.22 -11.06
CA ASP A 287 9.43 0.96 -11.84
C ASP A 287 10.62 1.72 -11.21
N PRO A 288 11.87 1.43 -11.64
CA PRO A 288 13.05 2.12 -11.12
C PRO A 288 13.09 3.60 -11.52
N VAL A 289 12.43 4.00 -12.62
CA VAL A 289 12.41 5.41 -13.07
C VAL A 289 11.53 6.24 -12.13
N TYR A 290 10.38 5.69 -11.72
CA TYR A 290 9.56 6.30 -10.68
C TYR A 290 10.34 6.45 -9.36
N LEU A 291 11.05 5.41 -8.90
CA LEU A 291 11.82 5.46 -7.65
C LEU A 291 12.93 6.52 -7.67
N GLU A 292 13.56 6.76 -8.82
CA GLU A 292 14.57 7.83 -9.01
C GLU A 292 13.95 9.24 -9.03
N LEU A 293 12.72 9.40 -9.51
CA LEU A 293 12.08 10.71 -9.73
C LEU A 293 11.17 11.18 -8.59
N LYS A 294 10.50 10.26 -7.87
CA LYS A 294 9.37 10.53 -6.96
C LYS A 294 9.58 11.67 -5.94
N ASP A 295 10.80 11.80 -5.42
CA ASP A 295 11.14 12.74 -4.35
C ASP A 295 11.93 13.98 -4.83
N LEU A 296 12.16 14.09 -6.14
CA LEU A 296 12.72 15.30 -6.75
C LEU A 296 11.64 16.36 -6.92
N THR A 297 12.03 17.64 -6.93
CA THR A 297 11.10 18.70 -7.36
C THR A 297 10.76 18.52 -8.83
N MET A 298 9.60 19.01 -9.27
CA MET A 298 9.15 18.88 -10.67
C MET A 298 10.18 19.39 -11.68
N GLU A 299 10.92 20.45 -11.34
CA GLU A 299 12.02 20.99 -12.14
C GLU A 299 13.20 20.01 -12.24
N GLN A 300 13.64 19.46 -11.10
CA GLN A 300 14.73 18.49 -11.02
C GLN A 300 14.37 17.19 -11.74
N ALA A 301 13.16 16.67 -11.53
CA ALA A 301 12.63 15.50 -12.22
C ALA A 301 12.57 15.71 -13.74
N THR A 302 12.17 16.91 -14.19
CA THR A 302 12.12 17.27 -15.61
C THR A 302 13.51 17.32 -16.25
N GLU A 303 14.54 17.76 -15.52
CA GLU A 303 15.91 17.72 -16.02
C GLU A 303 16.46 16.29 -16.01
N HIS A 304 16.20 15.51 -14.96
CA HIS A 304 16.63 14.12 -14.87
C HIS A 304 16.03 13.24 -15.98
N ILE A 305 14.72 13.34 -16.25
CA ILE A 305 14.07 12.58 -17.32
C ILE A 305 14.58 12.98 -18.71
N ARG A 306 14.98 14.24 -18.94
CA ARG A 306 15.62 14.67 -20.19
C ARG A 306 17.00 14.04 -20.38
N GLN A 307 17.77 13.91 -19.31
CA GLN A 307 19.07 13.22 -19.32
C GLN A 307 18.88 11.72 -19.58
N LEU A 308 17.95 11.07 -18.88
CA LEU A 308 17.58 9.67 -19.14
C LEU A 308 17.12 9.45 -20.58
N TYR A 309 16.27 10.32 -21.13
CA TYR A 309 15.80 10.24 -22.51
C TYR A 309 16.92 10.48 -23.54
N SER A 310 17.88 11.37 -23.25
CA SER A 310 19.07 11.59 -24.08
C SER A 310 19.99 10.36 -24.08
N ASN A 311 20.23 9.76 -22.91
CA ASN A 311 21.00 8.54 -22.75
C ASN A 311 20.33 7.36 -23.47
N LEU A 312 19.01 7.20 -23.32
CA LEU A 312 18.21 6.20 -24.03
C LEU A 312 18.34 6.34 -25.55
N ARG A 313 18.31 7.56 -26.09
CA ARG A 313 18.52 7.80 -27.52
C ARG A 313 19.95 7.43 -27.99
N ALA A 314 20.95 7.61 -27.13
CA ALA A 314 22.32 7.19 -27.40
C ALA A 314 22.51 5.66 -27.26
N GLU A 315 21.73 5.00 -26.40
CA GLU A 315 21.63 3.54 -26.31
C GLU A 315 20.92 2.95 -27.55
N ASP A 316 19.75 3.48 -27.95
CA ASP A 316 19.04 3.14 -29.19
C ASP A 316 19.96 3.18 -30.44
N ALA A 317 20.86 4.17 -30.53
CA ALA A 317 21.83 4.28 -31.62
C ALA A 317 22.94 3.21 -31.59
N LYS A 318 23.10 2.47 -30.48
CA LYS A 318 23.93 1.25 -30.40
C LYS A 318 23.14 0.01 -30.83
N PHE A 319 21.85 -0.04 -30.49
CA PHE A 319 20.92 -1.09 -30.93
C PHE A 319 20.46 -0.94 -32.41
N SER A 320 20.77 0.18 -33.07
CA SER A 320 20.41 0.44 -34.47
C SER A 320 21.54 1.10 -35.24
N GLY A 321 22.16 0.36 -36.18
CA GLY A 321 23.19 0.88 -37.08
C GLY A 321 24.40 -0.05 -37.28
N LYS A 322 25.56 0.53 -37.63
CA LYS A 322 26.79 -0.21 -37.95
C LYS A 322 27.33 -1.09 -36.80
N ASN A 323 26.94 -0.84 -35.55
CA ASN A 323 27.38 -1.62 -34.39
C ASN A 323 26.74 -3.02 -34.29
N LEU A 324 25.68 -3.30 -35.06
CA LEU A 324 25.13 -4.65 -35.23
C LEU A 324 25.99 -5.53 -36.18
N GLN A 325 26.96 -4.94 -36.89
CA GLN A 325 27.85 -5.66 -37.82
C GLN A 325 28.98 -6.43 -37.09
N THR A 326 29.23 -6.13 -35.81
CA THR A 326 30.14 -6.87 -34.95
C THR A 326 29.40 -7.94 -34.16
N ALA A 327 29.93 -9.17 -34.13
CA ALA A 327 29.29 -10.33 -33.50
C ALA A 327 28.95 -10.10 -32.01
N ASP A 328 29.84 -9.45 -31.25
CA ASP A 328 29.60 -9.11 -29.84
C ASP A 328 28.49 -8.06 -29.67
N GLY A 329 28.40 -7.10 -30.59
CA GLY A 329 27.34 -6.09 -30.62
C GLY A 329 25.97 -6.72 -30.89
N LEU A 330 25.90 -7.65 -31.84
CA LEU A 330 24.70 -8.44 -32.11
C LEU A 330 24.31 -9.34 -30.94
N ARG A 331 25.28 -10.01 -30.30
CA ARG A 331 25.04 -10.85 -29.11
C ARG A 331 24.52 -10.03 -27.93
N HIS A 332 25.13 -8.88 -27.64
CA HIS A 332 24.66 -7.96 -26.60
C HIS A 332 23.26 -7.42 -26.92
N ALA A 333 22.98 -7.09 -28.18
CA ALA A 333 21.68 -6.60 -28.62
C ALA A 333 20.57 -7.67 -28.49
N LEU A 334 20.88 -8.93 -28.79
CA LEU A 334 19.95 -10.06 -28.64
C LEU A 334 19.64 -10.38 -27.17
N VAL A 335 20.65 -10.39 -26.30
CA VAL A 335 20.47 -10.72 -24.87
C VAL A 335 19.71 -9.63 -24.12
N ASN A 336 19.97 -8.36 -24.42
CA ASN A 336 19.41 -7.23 -23.67
C ASN A 336 18.19 -6.56 -24.34
N LYS A 337 17.63 -7.17 -25.41
CA LYS A 337 16.57 -6.57 -26.23
C LYS A 337 15.33 -6.21 -25.41
N ASP A 338 14.84 -7.15 -24.61
CA ASP A 338 13.54 -7.04 -23.96
C ASP A 338 13.63 -6.10 -22.74
N VAL A 339 14.68 -6.23 -21.92
CA VAL A 339 15.03 -5.29 -20.84
C VAL A 339 15.18 -3.86 -21.37
N HIS A 340 15.81 -3.67 -22.54
CA HIS A 340 15.92 -2.36 -23.17
C HIS A 340 14.56 -1.84 -23.67
N ALA A 341 13.67 -2.71 -24.16
CA ALA A 341 12.33 -2.33 -24.60
C ALA A 341 11.43 -1.90 -23.41
N GLU A 342 11.52 -2.59 -22.28
CA GLU A 342 10.85 -2.22 -21.02
C GLU A 342 11.35 -0.88 -20.48
N ARG A 343 12.68 -0.73 -20.30
CA ARG A 343 13.31 0.52 -19.87
C ARG A 343 12.94 1.70 -20.78
N LYS A 344 12.90 1.46 -22.09
CA LYS A 344 12.46 2.43 -23.09
C LYS A 344 10.99 2.83 -22.91
N ALA A 345 10.11 1.88 -22.59
CA ALA A 345 8.70 2.16 -22.32
C ALA A 345 8.51 3.00 -21.05
N LEU A 346 9.20 2.67 -19.96
CA LEU A 346 9.14 3.43 -18.70
C LEU A 346 9.64 4.87 -18.87
N ILE A 347 10.85 5.07 -19.41
CA ILE A 347 11.41 6.42 -19.64
C ILE A 347 10.52 7.25 -20.57
N THR A 348 9.96 6.64 -21.63
CA THR A 348 9.03 7.34 -22.54
C THR A 348 7.73 7.73 -21.83
N GLY A 349 7.16 6.83 -21.01
CA GLY A 349 5.96 7.10 -20.22
C GLY A 349 6.16 8.23 -19.23
N HIS A 350 7.24 8.19 -18.44
CA HIS A 350 7.57 9.27 -17.50
C HIS A 350 7.84 10.61 -18.19
N TYR A 351 8.47 10.61 -19.38
CA TYR A 351 8.65 11.83 -20.17
C TYR A 351 7.30 12.44 -20.59
N MET A 352 6.36 11.62 -21.09
CA MET A 352 5.02 12.08 -21.46
C MET A 352 4.22 12.57 -20.25
N LEU A 353 4.30 11.85 -19.12
CA LEU A 353 3.70 12.23 -17.85
C LEU A 353 4.24 13.59 -17.35
N CYS A 354 5.55 13.85 -17.46
CA CYS A 354 6.14 15.15 -17.12
C CYS A 354 5.54 16.30 -17.95
N GLU A 355 5.45 16.14 -19.28
CA GLU A 355 4.89 17.16 -20.17
C GLU A 355 3.38 17.38 -19.95
N ASN A 356 2.64 16.32 -19.59
CA ASN A 356 1.21 16.42 -19.22
C ASN A 356 1.03 17.20 -17.89
N MET A 357 1.80 16.87 -16.85
CA MET A 357 1.74 17.59 -15.57
C MET A 357 2.09 19.08 -15.74
N TRP A 358 3.10 19.42 -16.55
CA TRP A 358 3.40 20.83 -16.86
C TRP A 358 2.30 21.57 -17.61
N GLN A 359 1.40 20.87 -18.31
CA GLN A 359 0.21 21.47 -18.92
C GLN A 359 -0.88 21.70 -17.88
N MET A 360 -1.15 20.71 -17.01
CA MET A 360 -2.16 20.85 -15.95
C MET A 360 -1.77 21.90 -14.90
N LEU A 361 -0.51 21.92 -14.46
CA LEU A 361 0.02 22.92 -13.53
C LEU A 361 -0.23 24.37 -14.01
N LYS A 362 -0.09 24.61 -15.33
CA LYS A 362 -0.38 25.91 -15.97
C LYS A 362 -1.88 26.17 -16.12
N LYS A 363 -2.66 25.16 -16.50
CA LYS A 363 -4.11 25.24 -16.66
C LYS A 363 -4.81 25.61 -15.35
N GLU A 364 -4.38 25.00 -14.24
CA GLU A 364 -4.96 25.19 -12.91
C GLU A 364 -4.35 26.33 -12.10
N HIS A 365 -3.48 27.16 -12.70
CA HIS A 365 -2.85 28.29 -12.00
C HIS A 365 -2.15 27.89 -10.69
N MET A 366 -1.50 26.72 -10.69
CA MET A 366 -1.02 26.06 -9.46
C MET A 366 -0.03 26.93 -8.64
N GLY A 367 0.74 27.82 -9.29
CA GLY A 367 1.60 28.78 -8.59
C GLY A 367 0.83 29.78 -7.69
N ASP A 368 -0.35 30.21 -8.12
CA ASP A 368 -1.21 31.10 -7.33
C ASP A 368 -1.83 30.35 -6.14
N ILE A 369 -2.16 29.06 -6.32
CA ILE A 369 -2.64 28.14 -5.28
C ILE A 369 -1.56 27.92 -4.20
N LEU A 370 -0.34 27.52 -4.59
CA LEU A 370 0.78 27.35 -3.65
C LEU A 370 1.06 28.63 -2.87
N THR A 371 1.05 29.79 -3.55
CA THR A 371 1.24 31.10 -2.91
C THR A 371 0.17 31.36 -1.85
N PHE A 372 -1.10 31.11 -2.15
CA PHE A 372 -2.20 31.28 -1.19
C PHE A 372 -2.06 30.35 0.04
N GLU A 373 -1.73 29.08 -0.17
CA GLU A 373 -1.57 28.10 0.91
C GLU A 373 -0.39 28.46 1.82
N ASN A 374 0.74 28.88 1.24
CA ASN A 374 1.90 29.36 1.98
C ASN A 374 1.59 30.62 2.80
N LEU A 375 0.79 31.55 2.28
CA LEU A 375 0.35 32.74 3.02
C LEU A 375 -0.64 32.39 4.15
N CYS A 376 -1.51 31.39 3.97
CA CYS A 376 -2.33 30.84 5.05
C CYS A 376 -1.46 30.25 6.18
N ALA A 377 -0.42 29.50 5.82
CA ALA A 377 0.56 28.97 6.77
C ALA A 377 1.34 30.08 7.50
N ALA A 378 1.77 31.12 6.77
CA ALA A 378 2.43 32.30 7.33
C ALA A 378 1.55 33.00 8.39
N GLY A 379 0.26 33.15 8.09
CA GLY A 379 -0.74 33.71 9.00
C GLY A 379 -0.93 32.93 10.30
N LEU A 380 -0.87 31.60 10.23
CA LEU A 380 -0.87 30.67 11.37
C LEU A 380 0.49 30.58 12.09
N GLY A 381 1.56 31.11 11.50
CA GLY A 381 2.92 31.03 12.01
C GLY A 381 3.25 32.02 13.14
N PRO A 382 4.41 31.86 13.79
CA PRO A 382 4.92 32.81 14.79
C PRO A 382 5.57 34.06 14.18
N VAL A 383 5.80 34.11 12.85
CA VAL A 383 6.53 35.21 12.20
C VAL A 383 5.55 36.28 11.70
N ASP A 384 5.38 37.36 12.45
CA ASP A 384 4.39 38.41 12.12
C ASP A 384 4.71 39.21 10.85
N ARG A 385 6.01 39.44 10.54
CA ARG A 385 6.46 40.25 9.39
C ARG A 385 5.90 39.80 8.03
N ILE A 386 5.65 38.50 7.89
CA ILE A 386 5.23 37.86 6.62
C ILE A 386 3.72 37.61 6.54
N LYS A 387 2.93 38.07 7.52
CA LYS A 387 1.47 37.87 7.56
C LYS A 387 0.78 38.88 6.65
N VAL A 388 -0.02 38.36 5.71
CA VAL A 388 -0.76 39.16 4.72
C VAL A 388 -2.23 38.71 4.69
N PRO A 389 -3.21 39.62 4.56
CA PRO A 389 -4.62 39.24 4.39
C PRO A 389 -4.84 38.43 3.11
N VAL A 390 -5.29 37.18 3.24
CA VAL A 390 -5.46 36.25 2.10
C VAL A 390 -6.85 36.25 1.46
N THR A 391 -7.85 36.93 2.04
CA THR A 391 -9.26 36.83 1.63
C THR A 391 -9.50 37.24 0.17
N ASP A 392 -8.88 38.32 -0.30
CA ASP A 392 -9.03 38.76 -1.70
C ASP A 392 -8.35 37.80 -2.68
N GLY A 393 -7.27 37.14 -2.26
CA GLY A 393 -6.61 36.07 -3.00
C GLY A 393 -7.52 34.86 -3.15
N LEU A 394 -8.17 34.42 -2.06
CA LEU A 394 -9.16 33.34 -2.09
C LEU A 394 -10.28 33.63 -3.09
N LEU A 395 -10.89 34.82 -3.02
CA LEU A 395 -12.02 35.16 -3.90
C LEU A 395 -11.62 35.13 -5.39
N ARG A 396 -10.41 35.60 -5.73
CA ARG A 396 -9.85 35.50 -7.09
C ARG A 396 -9.69 34.04 -7.54
N LEU A 397 -9.12 33.18 -6.70
CA LEU A 397 -8.95 31.76 -7.01
C LEU A 397 -10.30 31.04 -7.16
N LEU A 398 -11.25 31.28 -6.25
CA LEU A 398 -12.60 30.69 -6.33
C LEU A 398 -13.36 31.12 -7.59
N SER A 399 -13.15 32.36 -8.05
CA SER A 399 -13.74 32.90 -9.28
C SER A 399 -13.09 32.40 -10.58
N ASN A 400 -11.97 31.68 -10.52
CA ASN A 400 -11.30 31.18 -11.72
C ASN A 400 -11.92 29.84 -12.16
N ASP A 401 -12.51 29.80 -13.35
CA ASP A 401 -13.11 28.58 -13.93
C ASP A 401 -12.07 27.54 -14.37
N GLY A 402 -10.80 27.93 -14.53
CA GLY A 402 -9.70 27.00 -14.86
C GLY A 402 -9.25 26.12 -13.70
N ILE A 403 -9.61 26.47 -12.45
CA ILE A 403 -9.24 25.72 -11.24
C ILE A 403 -10.27 24.63 -10.96
N ASN A 404 -9.81 23.40 -10.76
CA ASN A 404 -10.68 22.26 -10.46
C ASN A 404 -11.49 22.48 -9.16
N VAL A 405 -12.74 22.04 -9.15
CA VAL A 405 -13.64 22.12 -7.99
C VAL A 405 -13.04 21.45 -6.76
N TYR A 406 -12.28 20.37 -6.91
CA TYR A 406 -11.59 19.71 -5.79
C TYR A 406 -10.52 20.62 -5.16
N ASN A 407 -9.76 21.35 -5.97
CA ASN A 407 -8.78 22.32 -5.50
C ASN A 407 -9.47 23.55 -4.87
N LYS A 408 -10.65 23.96 -5.35
CA LYS A 408 -11.50 24.96 -4.67
C LYS A 408 -11.96 24.49 -3.28
N ILE A 409 -12.26 23.20 -3.08
CA ILE A 409 -12.57 22.64 -1.75
C ILE A 409 -11.33 22.70 -0.83
N ARG A 410 -10.14 22.28 -1.30
CA ARG A 410 -8.88 22.37 -0.54
C ARG A 410 -8.59 23.81 -0.08
N LEU A 411 -8.70 24.78 -1.00
CA LEU A 411 -8.53 26.20 -0.70
C LEU A 411 -9.49 26.70 0.41
N LEU A 412 -10.75 26.28 0.38
CA LEU A 412 -11.74 26.62 1.42
C LEU A 412 -11.41 25.97 2.78
N ILE A 413 -10.91 24.73 2.80
CA ILE A 413 -10.48 24.05 4.04
C ILE A 413 -9.25 24.77 4.63
N SER A 414 -8.22 25.02 3.82
CA SER A 414 -7.01 25.76 4.22
C SER A 414 -7.35 27.15 4.76
N TYR A 415 -8.27 27.86 4.11
CA TYR A 415 -8.77 29.15 4.59
C TYR A 415 -9.56 29.05 5.90
N ALA A 416 -10.41 28.04 6.05
CA ALA A 416 -11.17 27.83 7.27
C ALA A 416 -10.25 27.54 8.46
N ILE A 417 -9.22 26.70 8.28
CA ILE A 417 -8.17 26.45 9.28
C ILE A 417 -7.43 27.76 9.63
N TYR A 418 -7.00 28.54 8.62
CA TYR A 418 -6.36 29.85 8.81
C TYR A 418 -7.24 30.83 9.61
N ARG A 419 -8.56 30.86 9.37
CA ARG A 419 -9.50 31.72 10.11
C ARG A 419 -9.88 31.17 11.50
N HIS A 420 -9.37 30.00 11.89
CA HIS A 420 -9.82 29.22 13.06
C HIS A 420 -11.33 28.95 13.03
N GLY A 421 -11.89 28.72 11.84
CA GLY A 421 -13.28 28.47 11.56
C GLY A 421 -14.02 29.66 10.92
N ILE A 422 -15.01 29.34 10.08
CA ILE A 422 -15.88 30.28 9.36
C ILE A 422 -17.35 30.03 9.71
N LEU A 423 -18.20 31.07 9.61
CA LEU A 423 -19.63 30.95 9.89
C LEU A 423 -20.30 30.05 8.85
N ARG A 424 -21.22 29.17 9.30
CA ARG A 424 -21.99 28.26 8.43
C ARG A 424 -22.68 28.98 7.27
N SER A 425 -23.25 30.16 7.54
CA SER A 425 -23.92 31.00 6.53
C SER A 425 -22.98 31.52 5.45
N ASP A 426 -21.73 31.81 5.82
CA ASP A 426 -20.76 32.42 4.91
C ASP A 426 -20.01 31.36 4.10
N LEU A 427 -19.72 30.19 4.70
CA LEU A 427 -19.31 29.02 3.95
C LEU A 427 -20.36 28.67 2.87
N LYS A 428 -21.65 28.63 3.22
CA LYS A 428 -22.71 28.34 2.24
C LYS A 428 -22.74 29.35 1.09
N LYS A 429 -22.52 30.65 1.35
CA LYS A 429 -22.39 31.67 0.29
C LYS A 429 -21.17 31.42 -0.60
N LEU A 430 -20.01 31.10 -0.02
CA LEU A 430 -18.78 30.81 -0.76
C LEU A 430 -18.95 29.56 -1.64
N LEU A 431 -19.55 28.49 -1.12
CA LEU A 431 -19.86 27.27 -1.87
C LEU A 431 -20.85 27.53 -3.01
N MET A 432 -21.93 28.29 -2.75
CA MET A 432 -22.89 28.67 -3.79
C MET A 432 -22.26 29.56 -4.88
N PHE A 433 -21.25 30.37 -4.53
CA PHE A 433 -20.52 31.21 -5.47
C PHE A 433 -19.61 30.40 -6.41
N CYS A 434 -18.92 29.36 -5.92
CA CYS A 434 -17.90 28.65 -6.70
C CYS A 434 -18.25 27.21 -7.12
N MET A 435 -19.26 26.57 -6.51
CA MET A 435 -19.65 25.18 -6.78
C MET A 435 -21.10 24.85 -6.35
N PRO A 436 -22.13 25.55 -6.87
CA PRO A 436 -23.50 25.44 -6.39
C PRO A 436 -24.03 23.99 -6.30
N GLU A 437 -23.73 23.15 -7.29
CA GLU A 437 -24.16 21.75 -7.36
C GLU A 437 -23.58 20.86 -6.23
N LYS A 438 -22.37 21.15 -5.75
CA LYS A 438 -21.70 20.35 -4.70
C LYS A 438 -21.89 20.93 -3.28
N THR A 439 -22.68 21.99 -3.13
CA THR A 439 -22.83 22.74 -1.87
C THR A 439 -23.16 21.84 -0.67
N GLU A 440 -24.15 20.96 -0.79
CA GLU A 440 -24.62 20.16 0.36
C GLU A 440 -23.57 19.12 0.81
N ASN A 441 -22.96 18.43 -0.15
CA ASN A 441 -21.88 17.47 0.12
C ASN A 441 -20.65 18.17 0.74
N ALA A 442 -20.30 19.37 0.27
CA ALA A 442 -19.22 20.16 0.84
C ALA A 442 -19.58 20.70 2.24
N MET A 443 -20.81 21.12 2.49
CA MET A 443 -21.27 21.52 3.83
C MET A 443 -21.12 20.36 4.83
N ARG A 444 -21.57 19.16 4.45
CA ARG A 444 -21.43 17.93 5.24
C ARG A 444 -19.97 17.57 5.53
N LEU A 445 -19.07 17.70 4.55
CA LEU A 445 -17.64 17.49 4.74
C LEU A 445 -17.07 18.44 5.83
N PHE A 446 -17.46 19.71 5.84
CA PHE A 446 -17.01 20.68 6.85
C PHE A 446 -17.61 20.40 8.24
N GLU A 447 -18.84 19.88 8.33
CA GLU A 447 -19.41 19.40 9.59
C GLU A 447 -18.64 18.18 10.13
N ASN A 448 -18.29 17.22 9.27
CA ASN A 448 -17.53 16.05 9.67
C ASN A 448 -16.10 16.41 10.10
N LEU A 449 -15.42 17.31 9.37
CA LEU A 449 -14.13 17.90 9.79
C LEU A 449 -14.23 18.58 11.16
N GLN A 450 -15.32 19.31 11.43
CA GLN A 450 -15.58 19.90 12.74
C GLN A 450 -15.80 18.82 13.82
N SER A 451 -16.51 17.73 13.51
CA SER A 451 -16.72 16.61 14.43
C SER A 451 -15.45 15.84 14.77
N LEU A 452 -14.48 15.79 13.85
CA LEU A 452 -13.14 15.23 14.07
C LEU A 452 -12.27 16.10 15.00
N GLY A 453 -12.64 17.36 15.26
CA GLY A 453 -11.79 18.31 15.99
C GLY A 453 -10.85 19.13 15.09
N VAL A 454 -11.21 19.31 13.81
CA VAL A 454 -10.61 20.33 12.93
C VAL A 454 -11.50 21.56 12.98
N TYR A 455 -11.01 22.68 13.54
CA TYR A 455 -11.79 23.91 13.72
C TYR A 455 -12.00 24.66 12.38
N VAL A 456 -12.93 24.17 11.56
CA VAL A 456 -13.31 24.75 10.26
C VAL A 456 -14.64 25.51 10.31
N LEU A 457 -15.48 25.31 11.32
CA LEU A 457 -16.75 26.01 11.49
C LEU A 457 -16.80 26.81 12.80
N LYS A 458 -17.55 27.91 12.78
CA LYS A 458 -17.96 28.68 13.96
C LYS A 458 -19.47 28.71 14.06
N ALA A 459 -19.98 28.58 15.29
CA ALA A 459 -21.39 28.86 15.59
C ALA A 459 -21.66 30.37 15.46
N ASP A 460 -20.97 31.19 16.26
CA ASP A 460 -21.13 32.65 16.30
C ASP A 460 -19.77 33.39 16.28
N LEU A 461 -19.82 34.70 16.02
CA LEU A 461 -18.66 35.60 16.08
C LEU A 461 -18.13 35.84 17.50
N THR A 462 -18.94 35.55 18.52
CA THR A 462 -18.63 35.73 19.95
C THR A 462 -17.96 34.51 20.59
N HIS A 463 -17.96 33.34 19.91
CA HIS A 463 -17.31 32.15 20.44
C HIS A 463 -15.79 32.35 20.53
N PRO A 464 -15.14 31.92 21.63
CA PRO A 464 -13.71 32.07 21.81
C PRO A 464 -12.94 31.33 20.72
N LEU A 465 -11.82 31.92 20.28
CA LEU A 465 -10.93 31.32 19.28
C LEU A 465 -10.25 30.07 19.85
N HIS A 466 -10.72 28.89 19.45
CA HIS A 466 -9.97 27.65 19.67
C HIS A 466 -8.71 27.65 18.79
N LYS A 467 -7.61 28.15 19.36
CA LYS A 467 -6.27 28.02 18.78
C LYS A 467 -5.78 26.59 19.00
N LYS A 468 -5.91 25.73 17.98
CA LYS A 468 -5.18 24.46 17.94
C LYS A 468 -3.72 24.76 17.61
N TYR A 469 -2.79 24.16 18.36
CA TYR A 469 -1.37 24.26 18.09
C TYR A 469 -1.01 23.65 16.73
N THR A 470 -0.07 24.25 16.03
CA THR A 470 0.48 23.72 14.78
C THR A 470 1.88 23.18 15.02
N TYR A 471 2.32 22.27 14.16
CA TYR A 471 3.65 21.64 14.27
C TYR A 471 4.50 21.83 13.00
N PHE A 472 3.97 22.49 11.98
CA PHE A 472 4.71 22.91 10.79
C PHE A 472 5.67 24.07 11.08
N GLY A 473 6.79 24.09 10.37
CA GLY A 473 7.72 25.21 10.41
C GLY A 473 7.30 26.33 9.46
N ILE A 474 7.89 27.50 9.67
CA ILE A 474 7.72 28.67 8.82
C ILE A 474 9.11 29.25 8.52
N LYS A 475 9.40 29.46 7.24
CA LYS A 475 10.64 30.03 6.74
C LYS A 475 10.45 31.52 6.48
N ASP A 476 11.27 32.37 7.11
CA ASP A 476 11.33 33.80 6.75
C ASP A 476 12.05 33.93 5.40
N THR A 477 11.27 34.14 4.33
CA THR A 477 11.75 34.26 2.96
C THR A 477 10.80 35.13 2.15
N ASP A 478 11.36 35.94 1.24
CA ASP A 478 10.55 36.76 0.33
C ASP A 478 9.87 35.92 -0.77
N ASN A 479 10.29 34.67 -0.99
CA ASN A 479 9.62 33.74 -1.90
C ASN A 479 8.35 33.16 -1.26
N GLN A 480 7.20 33.76 -1.60
CA GLN A 480 5.90 33.39 -1.07
C GLN A 480 5.45 31.95 -1.38
N MET A 481 6.09 31.23 -2.31
CA MET A 481 5.79 29.81 -2.60
C MET A 481 6.57 28.83 -1.70
N GLN A 482 7.46 29.30 -0.83
CA GLN A 482 8.39 28.47 -0.04
C GLN A 482 8.45 28.86 1.45
N ILE A 483 7.37 29.46 1.99
CA ILE A 483 7.26 29.85 3.39
C ILE A 483 6.93 28.64 4.28
N TYR A 484 6.01 27.79 3.83
CA TYR A 484 5.50 26.64 4.58
C TYR A 484 6.54 25.52 4.64
N VAL A 485 6.88 25.06 5.84
CA VAL A 485 7.72 23.88 6.07
C VAL A 485 6.86 22.78 6.68
N PRO A 486 6.54 21.69 5.95
CA PRO A 486 5.59 20.67 6.39
C PRO A 486 5.88 20.09 7.78
N THR A 487 4.81 19.71 8.49
CA THR A 487 4.85 19.22 9.88
C THR A 487 5.86 18.11 10.08
N PHE A 488 5.78 17.03 9.30
CA PHE A 488 6.73 15.93 9.41
C PHE A 488 8.16 16.38 9.15
N SER A 489 8.42 17.23 8.15
CA SER A 489 9.78 17.71 7.87
C SER A 489 10.38 18.51 9.04
N ASN A 490 9.58 19.36 9.69
CA ASN A 490 10.01 20.13 10.88
C ASN A 490 10.25 19.21 12.08
N LEU A 491 9.32 18.29 12.39
CA LEU A 491 9.41 17.36 13.51
C LEU A 491 10.59 16.37 13.35
N ILE A 492 10.73 15.75 12.18
CA ILE A 492 11.80 14.78 11.87
C ILE A 492 13.17 15.43 11.98
N SER A 493 13.35 16.62 11.38
CA SER A 493 14.60 17.36 11.48
C SER A 493 14.98 17.61 12.95
N ARG A 494 14.02 18.07 13.77
CA ARG A 494 14.23 18.30 15.21
C ARG A 494 14.54 17.00 15.95
N LEU A 495 13.84 15.92 15.65
CA LEU A 495 14.02 14.61 16.27
C LEU A 495 15.43 14.05 16.02
N VAL A 496 15.90 14.10 14.76
CA VAL A 496 17.24 13.62 14.37
C VAL A 496 18.37 14.42 15.06
N TYR A 497 18.16 15.71 15.29
CA TYR A 497 19.11 16.55 16.04
C TYR A 497 18.97 16.48 17.56
N GLY A 498 18.04 15.68 18.11
CA GLY A 498 17.77 15.63 19.56
C GLY A 498 17.13 16.91 20.12
N LYS A 499 16.50 17.72 19.26
CA LYS A 499 15.93 19.06 19.54
C LYS A 499 14.40 19.08 19.52
N LEU A 500 13.74 17.92 19.63
CA LEU A 500 12.30 17.82 19.81
C LEU A 500 11.99 17.61 21.31
N PRO A 501 11.65 18.65 22.09
CA PRO A 501 11.26 18.50 23.49
C PRO A 501 9.95 17.72 23.65
N GLU A 502 9.61 17.32 24.87
CA GLU A 502 8.31 16.70 25.16
C GLU A 502 7.17 17.71 25.02
N HIS A 503 7.35 18.94 25.49
CA HIS A 503 6.43 20.07 25.23
C HIS A 503 6.91 20.82 23.98
N TYR A 504 6.21 20.70 22.85
CA TYR A 504 6.58 21.37 21.60
C TYR A 504 5.37 21.96 20.90
N ASN A 505 5.38 23.26 20.65
CA ASN A 505 4.37 23.98 19.87
C ASN A 505 5.04 25.17 19.16
N THR A 506 4.68 25.40 17.91
CA THR A 506 5.22 26.49 17.06
C THR A 506 4.81 27.89 17.53
N MET A 507 3.71 28.00 18.27
CA MET A 507 3.18 29.26 18.80
C MET A 507 3.68 29.61 20.21
N MET A 508 4.58 28.81 20.81
CA MET A 508 5.22 29.16 22.09
C MET A 508 6.29 30.25 21.88
N GLN A 509 5.84 31.50 21.76
CA GLN A 509 6.59 32.64 22.25
C GLN A 509 5.97 33.05 23.59
N ASP A 510 6.76 32.93 24.66
CA ASP A 510 6.58 33.47 26.01
C ASP A 510 5.14 33.87 26.42
N THR A 511 4.47 33.00 27.18
CA THR A 511 3.41 33.46 28.10
C THR A 511 3.44 32.63 29.37
N THR A 512 3.86 33.27 30.48
CA THR A 512 4.09 32.69 31.82
C THR A 512 5.06 31.49 31.85
N GLY A 513 6.30 31.73 32.28
CA GLY A 513 7.39 30.72 32.34
C GLY A 513 7.25 29.65 33.42
N TYR A 514 6.06 29.07 33.56
CA TYR A 514 5.77 27.87 34.33
C TYR A 514 4.94 26.94 33.43
N ILE A 515 5.62 25.97 32.81
CA ILE A 515 4.97 24.76 32.34
C ILE A 515 5.04 23.80 33.52
N ASP A 516 3.92 23.17 33.88
CA ASP A 516 3.93 22.09 34.86
C ASP A 516 4.55 20.86 34.19
N GLU A 517 5.83 20.59 34.48
CA GLU A 517 6.60 19.50 33.86
C GLU A 517 6.06 18.10 34.26
N ASP A 518 5.31 18.04 35.36
CA ASP A 518 4.67 16.83 35.88
C ASP A 518 3.31 16.54 35.21
N ASP A 519 2.69 17.51 34.51
CA ASP A 519 1.42 17.30 33.81
C ASP A 519 1.62 16.64 32.43
N GLU A 520 1.45 15.31 32.38
CA GLU A 520 1.46 14.52 31.15
C GLU A 520 0.49 15.02 30.07
N THR A 521 -0.61 15.71 30.43
CA THR A 521 -1.59 16.19 29.45
C THR A 521 -1.08 17.38 28.64
N LEU A 522 -0.09 18.12 29.17
CA LEU A 522 0.54 19.27 28.49
C LEU A 522 1.70 18.87 27.57
N LYS A 523 2.16 17.62 27.64
CA LYS A 523 3.21 17.09 26.77
C LYS A 523 2.67 16.90 25.35
N SER A 524 3.42 17.29 24.33
CA SER A 524 3.03 17.18 22.92
C SER A 524 3.64 15.94 22.26
N PHE A 525 4.87 15.60 22.61
CA PHE A 525 5.62 14.44 22.13
C PHE A 525 6.30 13.66 23.28
N PRO A 526 5.56 13.17 24.29
CA PRO A 526 6.10 12.34 25.38
C PRO A 526 6.78 11.05 24.88
N PHE A 527 7.59 10.45 25.76
CA PHE A 527 8.11 9.10 25.61
C PHE A 527 7.19 8.09 26.33
N VAL A 528 7.16 6.83 25.88
CA VAL A 528 6.39 5.76 26.55
C VAL A 528 7.10 5.23 27.81
N LYS A 529 8.43 5.09 27.73
CA LYS A 529 9.32 4.81 28.85
C LYS A 529 10.23 6.01 29.05
N ALA A 530 10.81 6.18 30.24
CA ALA A 530 11.72 7.28 30.54
C ALA A 530 12.75 7.46 29.41
N GLY A 531 12.87 8.70 28.90
CA GLY A 531 13.76 9.02 27.80
C GLY A 531 15.24 8.77 28.14
N PRO A 532 16.13 8.63 27.13
CA PRO A 532 17.56 8.46 27.35
C PRO A 532 18.11 9.61 28.20
N THR A 533 18.99 9.29 29.14
CA THR A 533 19.47 10.30 30.10
C THR A 533 20.31 11.38 29.39
N PRO A 534 20.38 12.63 29.90
CA PRO A 534 21.15 13.69 29.24
C PRO A 534 22.63 13.34 29.01
N THR A 535 23.22 12.55 29.90
CA THR A 535 24.57 11.96 29.78
C THR A 535 24.74 11.03 28.58
N GLU A 536 23.67 10.42 28.08
CA GLU A 536 23.68 9.60 26.85
C GLU A 536 23.41 10.44 25.59
N MET A 537 22.81 11.63 25.72
CA MET A 537 22.61 12.58 24.63
C MET A 537 23.91 13.31 24.24
N ASP A 538 24.75 13.68 25.21
CA ASP A 538 26.04 14.36 24.95
C ASP A 538 27.07 13.43 24.26
N GLY A 539 26.80 12.11 24.27
CA GLY A 539 27.45 11.12 23.40
C GLY A 539 27.09 11.25 21.91
N MET A 540 26.41 12.32 21.48
CA MET A 540 26.27 12.71 20.07
C MET A 540 27.61 13.26 19.55
N SER A 541 28.64 12.41 19.48
CA SER A 541 29.87 12.75 18.79
C SER A 541 29.50 13.14 17.35
N THR A 542 29.70 14.40 16.99
CA THR A 542 29.46 14.88 15.62
C THR A 542 30.31 14.02 14.69
N VAL A 543 29.67 13.12 13.94
CA VAL A 543 30.34 12.39 12.85
C VAL A 543 30.97 13.46 11.97
N ARG A 544 32.31 13.50 11.94
CA ARG A 544 33.07 14.58 11.30
C ARG A 544 32.49 14.84 9.92
N ASN A 545 32.05 16.07 9.67
CA ASN A 545 31.70 16.55 8.34
C ASN A 545 32.93 16.45 7.43
N GLN A 546 33.13 15.27 6.82
CA GLN A 546 34.05 15.08 5.72
C GLN A 546 33.55 15.97 4.57
N PRO A 547 34.40 16.84 3.99
CA PRO A 547 33.95 17.78 2.98
C PRO A 547 33.47 17.04 1.72
N LYS A 548 32.38 17.54 1.12
CA LYS A 548 31.54 16.84 0.12
C LYS A 548 32.26 16.30 -1.14
N TRP A 549 33.54 16.60 -1.36
CA TRP A 549 34.32 16.20 -2.53
C TRP A 549 35.06 14.86 -2.40
N LYS A 550 35.02 14.18 -1.24
CA LYS A 550 35.70 12.89 -1.01
C LYS A 550 34.78 11.67 -0.82
N SER A 551 33.46 11.85 -0.78
CA SER A 551 32.50 10.75 -0.55
C SER A 551 32.08 10.03 -1.84
N THR A 552 33.03 9.48 -2.59
CA THR A 552 32.77 8.76 -3.86
C THR A 552 32.74 7.24 -3.69
N LYS A 553 32.25 6.75 -2.56
CA LYS A 553 31.90 5.33 -2.32
C LYS A 553 30.68 5.26 -1.42
N ASN A 554 29.79 4.30 -1.70
CA ASN A 554 28.58 4.04 -0.92
C ASN A 554 28.87 4.04 0.58
N SER A 555 28.26 4.95 1.33
CA SER A 555 28.19 4.83 2.78
C SER A 555 27.49 3.52 3.12
N ASN A 556 28.03 2.71 4.02
CA ASN A 556 27.39 1.47 4.46
C ASN A 556 25.99 1.78 5.00
N ASP A 557 24.98 1.49 4.18
CA ASP A 557 23.58 1.85 4.42
C ASP A 557 23.07 1.25 5.73
N ALA A 558 23.54 0.04 6.08
CA ALA A 558 23.26 -0.64 7.34
C ALA A 558 23.80 0.06 8.61
N SER A 559 24.78 0.98 8.50
CA SER A 559 25.37 1.69 9.65
C SER A 559 24.75 3.05 9.96
N ARG A 560 23.82 3.53 9.13
CA ARG A 560 23.06 4.75 9.43
C ARG A 560 22.06 4.46 10.54
N GLN A 561 22.01 5.35 11.54
CA GLN A 561 20.96 5.32 12.57
C GLN A 561 19.58 5.35 11.90
N LYS A 562 18.66 4.52 12.40
CA LYS A 562 17.29 4.41 11.90
C LYS A 562 16.37 5.38 12.64
N LEU A 563 15.36 5.84 11.94
CA LEU A 563 14.20 6.54 12.48
C LEU A 563 12.97 5.85 11.90
N ILE A 564 12.11 5.31 12.75
CA ILE A 564 10.86 4.70 12.33
C ILE A 564 9.72 5.65 12.68
N ILE A 565 8.76 5.82 11.78
CA ILE A 565 7.61 6.71 11.95
C ILE A 565 6.38 5.90 11.58
N PHE A 566 5.33 5.94 12.40
CA PHE A 566 4.02 5.40 12.05
C PHE A 566 2.96 6.48 12.20
N CYS A 567 2.14 6.70 11.16
CA CYS A 567 1.02 7.63 11.22
C CYS A 567 -0.32 6.87 11.09
N ALA A 568 -1.09 6.84 12.18
CA ALA A 568 -2.42 6.27 12.20
C ALA A 568 -3.41 7.14 11.40
N GLY A 569 -4.25 6.53 10.57
CA GLY A 569 -5.29 7.25 9.83
C GLY A 569 -4.82 7.86 8.50
N GLY A 570 -3.73 7.34 7.94
CA GLY A 570 -3.35 7.57 6.55
C GLY A 570 -2.39 8.76 6.29
N LEU A 571 -1.52 8.60 5.30
CA LEU A 571 -0.63 9.65 4.78
C LEU A 571 -0.90 9.90 3.30
N THR A 572 -0.71 11.14 2.87
CA THR A 572 -0.77 11.49 1.44
C THR A 572 0.58 11.25 0.74
N PRO A 573 0.59 10.91 -0.58
CA PRO A 573 1.80 10.87 -1.41
C PRO A 573 2.66 12.13 -1.30
N SER A 574 2.01 13.28 -1.07
CA SER A 574 2.67 14.56 -0.87
C SER A 574 3.41 14.67 0.45
N GLU A 575 2.77 14.35 1.58
CA GLU A 575 3.46 14.28 2.87
C GLU A 575 4.62 13.28 2.85
N LEU A 576 4.43 12.13 2.20
CA LEU A 576 5.47 11.12 2.05
C LEU A 576 6.72 11.70 1.38
N SER A 577 6.59 12.53 0.33
CA SER A 577 7.76 13.14 -0.33
C SER A 577 8.45 14.20 0.52
N THR A 578 7.72 14.85 1.44
CA THR A 578 8.33 15.76 2.44
C THR A 578 9.16 15.01 3.49
N ILE A 579 8.94 13.70 3.64
CA ILE A 579 9.66 12.82 4.57
C ILE A 579 10.85 12.15 3.87
N THR A 580 10.61 11.47 2.75
CA THR A 580 11.65 10.69 2.04
C THR A 580 12.74 11.58 1.44
N SER A 581 12.42 12.81 1.01
CA SER A 581 13.43 13.77 0.53
C SER A 581 14.49 14.13 1.59
N LEU A 582 14.13 14.11 2.88
CA LEU A 582 15.06 14.42 3.98
C LEU A 582 16.08 13.32 4.29
N GLU A 583 15.90 12.12 3.77
CA GLU A 583 16.73 10.96 4.11
C GLU A 583 18.22 11.20 3.79
N ASN A 584 18.48 11.78 2.62
CA ASN A 584 19.83 12.12 2.16
C ASN A 584 20.42 13.33 2.91
N ASP A 585 19.60 14.34 3.20
CA ASP A 585 20.04 15.57 3.87
C ASP A 585 20.35 15.34 5.36
N LEU A 586 19.58 14.48 6.04
CA LEU A 586 19.77 14.14 7.45
C LEU A 586 20.74 12.97 7.66
N ASN A 587 21.12 12.25 6.60
CA ASN A 587 21.96 11.05 6.64
C ASN A 587 21.46 10.04 7.69
N ARG A 588 20.18 9.66 7.57
CA ARG A 588 19.46 8.71 8.43
C ARG A 588 18.68 7.73 7.59
N ASN A 589 18.39 6.55 8.14
CA ASN A 589 17.48 5.62 7.50
C ASN A 589 16.06 5.85 8.04
N ILE A 590 15.24 6.55 7.27
CA ILE A 590 13.85 6.84 7.65
C ILE A 590 12.97 5.71 7.12
N ILE A 591 12.25 5.03 8.01
CA ILE A 591 11.25 4.01 7.66
C ILE A 591 9.87 4.56 8.01
N ILE A 592 8.96 4.54 7.05
CA ILE A 592 7.62 5.16 7.18
C ILE A 592 6.55 4.07 7.15
N GLY A 593 5.68 4.10 8.15
CA GLY A 593 4.46 3.30 8.24
C GLY A 593 3.22 4.19 8.27
N THR A 594 2.14 3.67 7.72
CA THR A 594 0.81 4.27 7.77
C THR A 594 -0.22 3.14 7.63
N ASP A 595 -1.49 3.38 7.95
CA ASP A 595 -2.52 2.39 7.67
C ASP A 595 -2.76 2.20 6.18
N GLU A 596 -2.97 3.31 5.47
CA GLU A 596 -3.11 3.37 4.02
C GLU A 596 -2.44 4.63 3.43
N VAL A 597 -2.38 4.69 2.10
CA VAL A 597 -1.92 5.86 1.35
C VAL A 597 -3.13 6.49 0.67
N TYR A 598 -3.45 7.72 1.05
CA TYR A 598 -4.61 8.43 0.54
C TYR A 598 -4.26 9.37 -0.60
N SER A 599 -5.01 9.34 -1.70
CA SER A 599 -5.18 10.60 -2.46
C SER A 599 -5.92 11.61 -1.57
N VAL A 600 -5.67 12.91 -1.77
CA VAL A 600 -6.33 13.96 -0.96
C VAL A 600 -7.86 13.85 -1.07
N TRP A 601 -8.37 13.42 -2.23
CA TRP A 601 -9.79 13.21 -2.43
C TRP A 601 -10.32 11.96 -1.73
N ASP A 602 -9.59 10.84 -1.74
CA ASP A 602 -9.98 9.63 -0.98
C ASP A 602 -10.08 9.91 0.52
N MET A 603 -9.12 10.67 1.07
CA MET A 603 -9.13 11.09 2.47
C MET A 603 -10.36 11.95 2.79
N LEU A 604 -10.69 12.94 1.96
CA LEU A 604 -11.88 13.78 2.15
C LEU A 604 -13.19 13.00 1.93
N GLY A 605 -13.18 12.00 1.04
CA GLY A 605 -14.29 11.06 0.86
C GLY A 605 -14.54 10.24 2.13
N ASP A 606 -13.50 9.62 2.69
CA ASP A 606 -13.57 8.85 3.93
C ASP A 606 -14.00 9.70 5.14
N ILE A 607 -13.56 10.97 5.22
CA ILE A 607 -14.06 11.94 6.21
C ILE A 607 -15.55 12.26 5.97
N ASN A 608 -16.00 12.36 4.72
CA ASN A 608 -17.42 12.57 4.43
C ASN A 608 -18.28 11.34 4.83
N LEU A 609 -17.72 10.13 4.75
CA LEU A 609 -18.37 8.85 5.10
C LEU A 609 -18.41 8.55 6.61
N ILE A 610 -17.64 9.25 7.46
CA ILE A 610 -17.51 8.94 8.90
C ILE A 610 -18.83 8.86 9.68
N ASN A 611 -19.84 9.58 9.20
CA ASN A 611 -21.17 9.67 9.78
C ASN A 611 -22.27 8.96 8.95
N ASP A 612 -21.91 8.18 7.91
CA ASP A 612 -22.87 7.28 7.22
C ASP A 612 -23.03 5.95 7.94
N ASP A 613 -24.22 5.36 7.82
CA ASP A 613 -24.58 4.04 8.36
C ASP A 613 -24.34 2.91 7.34
N ASP A 614 -24.51 3.20 6.05
CA ASP A 614 -24.41 2.23 4.94
C ASP A 614 -22.97 2.03 4.45
N PHE A 615 -22.01 1.83 5.37
CA PHE A 615 -20.61 1.63 5.03
C PHE A 615 -20.13 0.18 5.20
N ASP A 616 -19.54 -0.41 4.15
CA ASP A 616 -19.03 -1.79 4.16
C ASP A 616 -17.51 -1.85 4.37
N PHE A 617 -17.09 -2.17 5.59
CA PHE A 617 -15.67 -2.22 5.95
C PHE A 617 -14.97 -3.50 5.46
N PRO A 618 -13.67 -3.45 5.13
CA PRO A 618 -12.85 -4.63 4.86
C PRO A 618 -12.99 -5.76 5.90
N LEU A 619 -13.16 -5.41 7.18
CA LEU A 619 -13.38 -6.38 8.25
C LEU A 619 -14.69 -7.19 8.05
N LYS A 620 -15.76 -6.57 7.53
CA LYS A 620 -17.01 -7.29 7.21
C LYS A 620 -16.76 -8.34 6.13
N LYS A 621 -16.05 -7.97 5.06
CA LYS A 621 -15.59 -8.88 3.98
C LYS A 621 -14.72 -10.03 4.48
N LYS A 622 -13.83 -9.79 5.46
CA LYS A 622 -13.03 -10.85 6.13
C LYS A 622 -13.88 -11.80 6.98
N LEU A 623 -14.93 -11.28 7.63
CA LEU A 623 -15.85 -12.02 8.50
C LEU A 623 -17.02 -12.69 7.76
N GLU A 624 -17.13 -12.53 6.43
CA GLU A 624 -18.15 -13.16 5.59
C GLU A 624 -18.25 -14.66 5.82
N LYS A 625 -19.45 -15.14 6.14
CA LYS A 625 -19.75 -16.57 6.32
C LYS A 625 -19.88 -17.28 4.96
N LYS A 626 -18.75 -17.47 4.27
CA LYS A 626 -18.66 -18.31 3.06
C LYS A 626 -18.69 -19.78 3.43
N ALA A 627 -19.56 -20.55 2.78
CA ALA A 627 -19.61 -22.00 2.91
C ALA A 627 -18.29 -22.63 2.46
N VAL A 628 -17.84 -23.68 3.14
CA VAL A 628 -16.68 -24.45 2.72
C VAL A 628 -17.01 -25.19 1.41
N PRO A 629 -16.12 -25.16 0.39
CA PRO A 629 -16.37 -25.87 -0.87
C PRO A 629 -16.61 -27.37 -0.67
N GLU A 630 -17.63 -27.95 -1.31
CA GLU A 630 -18.03 -29.35 -1.10
C GLU A 630 -16.90 -30.35 -1.40
N TRP A 631 -16.12 -30.10 -2.46
CA TRP A 631 -14.96 -30.90 -2.85
C TRP A 631 -13.88 -30.97 -1.75
N LEU A 632 -13.86 -29.99 -0.84
CA LEU A 632 -12.97 -29.93 0.30
C LEU A 632 -13.42 -30.85 1.44
N VAL A 633 -14.72 -31.16 1.52
CA VAL A 633 -15.37 -32.00 2.54
C VAL A 633 -15.59 -33.44 2.02
N GLU A 634 -15.09 -33.78 0.83
CA GLU A 634 -15.09 -35.16 0.31
C GLU A 634 -14.12 -36.07 1.09
N ASP A 635 -14.48 -37.37 1.19
CA ASP A 635 -13.70 -38.39 1.90
C ASP A 635 -12.24 -38.39 1.45
N SER A 636 -11.36 -37.91 2.33
CA SER A 636 -9.90 -37.90 2.17
C SER A 636 -9.28 -39.11 2.90
N GLN A 637 -10.08 -40.17 3.04
CA GLN A 637 -9.65 -41.46 3.58
C GLN A 637 -8.65 -42.12 2.63
N ASP A 638 -7.66 -42.77 3.22
CA ASP A 638 -6.63 -43.51 2.50
C ASP A 638 -7.27 -44.51 1.50
N PRO A 639 -6.88 -44.53 0.21
CA PRO A 639 -7.40 -45.49 -0.76
C PRO A 639 -7.29 -46.95 -0.30
N ALA A 640 -6.25 -47.31 0.46
CA ALA A 640 -6.09 -48.65 1.03
C ALA A 640 -7.08 -48.92 2.17
N VAL A 641 -7.34 -47.93 3.04
CA VAL A 641 -8.35 -48.05 4.11
C VAL A 641 -9.76 -48.08 3.53
N ARG A 642 -10.05 -47.27 2.52
CA ARG A 642 -11.31 -47.28 1.77
C ARG A 642 -11.52 -48.62 1.05
N ALA A 643 -10.49 -49.17 0.39
CA ALA A 643 -10.53 -50.49 -0.21
C ALA A 643 -10.75 -51.60 0.85
N ALA A 644 -10.06 -51.53 1.99
CA ALA A 644 -10.24 -52.49 3.09
C ALA A 644 -11.62 -52.38 3.75
N ALA A 645 -12.19 -51.18 3.87
CA ALA A 645 -13.54 -50.95 4.39
C ALA A 645 -14.61 -51.43 3.40
N GLN A 646 -14.41 -51.21 2.09
CA GLN A 646 -15.28 -51.78 1.05
C GLN A 646 -15.17 -53.32 1.02
N ALA A 647 -13.97 -53.89 1.15
CA ALA A 647 -13.76 -55.34 1.25
C ALA A 647 -14.39 -55.96 2.51
N LYS A 648 -14.33 -55.28 3.66
CA LYS A 648 -15.07 -55.70 4.87
C LYS A 648 -16.58 -55.62 4.69
N LYS A 649 -17.10 -54.58 4.01
CA LYS A 649 -18.54 -54.47 3.71
C LYS A 649 -19.03 -55.55 2.73
N THR A 650 -18.26 -55.89 1.70
CA THR A 650 -18.62 -56.98 0.77
C THR A 650 -18.47 -58.37 1.42
N ALA A 651 -17.45 -58.58 2.27
CA ALA A 651 -17.33 -59.80 3.06
C ALA A 651 -18.50 -59.98 4.05
N ALA A 652 -18.92 -58.91 4.74
CA ALA A 652 -20.08 -58.94 5.64
C ALA A 652 -21.41 -59.15 4.89
N ALA A 653 -21.55 -58.60 3.68
CA ALA A 653 -22.72 -58.85 2.83
C ALA A 653 -22.80 -60.32 2.37
N ASN A 654 -21.67 -60.92 1.98
CA ASN A 654 -21.60 -62.33 1.57
C ASN A 654 -21.76 -63.31 2.75
N ALA A 655 -21.48 -62.90 3.99
CA ALA A 655 -21.69 -63.71 5.18
C ALA A 655 -23.18 -63.91 5.56
N ASN A 656 -24.09 -63.11 4.97
CA ASN A 656 -25.53 -63.15 5.26
C ASN A 656 -26.38 -63.90 4.21
N LEU A 657 -25.75 -64.67 3.32
CA LEU A 657 -26.46 -65.58 2.41
C LEU A 657 -26.74 -66.92 3.11
N PRO A 658 -28.01 -67.32 3.34
CA PRO A 658 -28.30 -68.59 3.98
C PRO A 658 -27.97 -69.76 3.05
N GLN A 659 -27.12 -70.69 3.52
CA GLN A 659 -26.86 -71.95 2.84
C GLN A 659 -28.16 -72.75 2.69
N ARG A 660 -28.60 -72.98 1.44
CA ARG A 660 -29.68 -73.92 1.13
C ARG A 660 -29.09 -75.19 0.53
N ASN A 661 -29.47 -76.34 1.08
CA ASN A 661 -28.80 -77.63 0.86
C ASN A 661 -29.66 -78.58 0.00
N GLY A 662 -29.00 -79.36 -0.88
CA GLY A 662 -29.60 -80.41 -1.76
C GLY A 662 -30.38 -79.90 -3.00
N GLY A 663 -30.45 -80.61 -4.14
CA GLY A 663 -29.74 -81.82 -4.60
C GLY A 663 -30.49 -82.57 -5.73
N ALA A 664 -29.82 -82.87 -6.87
CA ALA A 664 -30.26 -83.74 -8.01
C ALA A 664 -31.55 -83.32 -8.79
N SER A 665 -31.77 -83.60 -10.10
CA SER A 665 -30.98 -84.22 -11.20
C SER A 665 -31.67 -84.06 -12.59
N GLN A 666 -30.91 -84.19 -13.70
CA GLN A 666 -31.34 -84.36 -15.13
C GLN A 666 -32.00 -83.12 -15.82
N SER A 667 -31.91 -82.89 -17.14
CA SER A 667 -31.39 -83.65 -18.31
C SER A 667 -30.76 -82.72 -19.40
N ALA A 668 -30.10 -83.29 -20.43
CA ALA A 668 -29.55 -82.58 -21.61
C ALA A 668 -30.28 -83.01 -22.92
N PRO A 669 -30.19 -82.29 -24.06
CA PRO A 669 -29.14 -82.61 -25.06
C PRO A 669 -28.65 -81.49 -26.06
N LEU A 670 -27.32 -81.39 -26.24
CA LEU A 670 -26.53 -81.42 -27.52
C LEU A 670 -26.72 -80.34 -28.66
N PRO A 671 -25.74 -80.14 -29.61
CA PRO A 671 -25.02 -78.85 -29.69
C PRO A 671 -24.72 -78.28 -31.12
N SER A 672 -23.67 -77.41 -31.23
CA SER A 672 -23.03 -76.76 -32.40
C SER A 672 -23.74 -75.49 -32.89
N ASN A 673 -23.11 -74.37 -33.28
CA ASN A 673 -21.69 -73.98 -33.49
C ASN A 673 -21.56 -72.43 -33.32
N SER A 674 -20.40 -71.74 -33.22
CA SER A 674 -18.96 -72.10 -33.20
C SER A 674 -18.13 -70.93 -32.56
N GLU A 675 -16.79 -70.96 -32.66
CA GLU A 675 -15.80 -70.05 -32.05
C GLU A 675 -14.87 -69.39 -33.13
N PRO A 676 -13.86 -68.51 -32.82
CA PRO A 676 -13.51 -67.82 -31.57
C PRO A 676 -12.97 -66.35 -31.67
N GLN A 677 -12.62 -65.79 -30.50
CA GLN A 677 -11.53 -64.81 -30.19
C GLN A 677 -11.83 -63.32 -29.90
N SER A 678 -11.69 -62.99 -28.60
CA SER A 678 -10.92 -61.86 -28.00
C SER A 678 -11.39 -60.40 -28.17
N PRO A 679 -11.50 -59.63 -27.05
CA PRO A 679 -11.57 -58.17 -27.08
C PRO A 679 -10.27 -57.50 -26.60
N SER A 680 -9.80 -56.46 -27.28
CA SER A 680 -8.84 -55.51 -26.68
C SER A 680 -8.96 -54.09 -27.24
N LYS A 681 -8.97 -53.13 -26.31
CA LYS A 681 -8.39 -51.77 -26.40
C LYS A 681 -9.09 -50.61 -27.15
N HIS A 682 -9.05 -49.48 -26.42
CA HIS A 682 -8.73 -48.09 -26.82
C HIS A 682 -9.82 -47.04 -27.14
N HIS A 683 -9.72 -45.97 -26.33
CA HIS A 683 -9.81 -44.53 -26.63
C HIS A 683 -10.99 -43.94 -27.41
N HIS A 684 -11.75 -43.07 -26.73
CA HIS A 684 -12.28 -41.86 -27.35
C HIS A 684 -11.24 -40.73 -27.35
N LYS A 685 -11.00 -40.16 -28.54
CA LYS A 685 -10.39 -38.84 -28.74
C LYS A 685 -11.47 -37.82 -29.07
N ILE A 686 -11.19 -36.57 -28.71
CA ILE A 686 -12.00 -35.38 -29.00
C ILE A 686 -12.00 -35.08 -30.51
N SER A 687 -13.13 -34.61 -31.05
CA SER A 687 -13.17 -33.87 -32.33
C SER A 687 -14.16 -32.70 -32.28
N PHE A 688 -13.74 -31.55 -32.80
CA PHE A 688 -14.59 -30.39 -33.07
C PHE A 688 -15.42 -30.60 -34.34
N GLY A 689 -16.61 -30.00 -34.41
CA GLY A 689 -17.46 -29.96 -35.60
C GLY A 689 -18.13 -28.60 -35.78
N LEU A 690 -17.98 -27.98 -36.95
CA LEU A 690 -18.43 -26.63 -37.31
C LEU A 690 -19.47 -26.70 -38.46
N HIS A 691 -20.24 -25.61 -38.67
CA HIS A 691 -21.32 -25.40 -39.69
C HIS A 691 -22.67 -26.07 -39.36
N GLY A 692 -23.87 -25.53 -39.67
CA GLY A 692 -24.34 -24.30 -40.34
C GLY A 692 -25.85 -24.40 -40.68
N ARG A 693 -26.61 -23.48 -41.30
CA ARG A 693 -26.45 -22.05 -41.70
C ARG A 693 -27.77 -21.52 -42.34
N LYS A 694 -28.63 -20.74 -41.64
CA LYS A 694 -29.82 -20.05 -42.24
C LYS A 694 -30.19 -18.73 -41.51
N LYS A 695 -30.82 -17.68 -42.07
CA LYS A 695 -30.74 -16.90 -43.34
C LYS A 695 -31.93 -15.88 -43.35
N SER A 696 -31.67 -14.58 -43.20
CA SER A 696 -32.45 -13.40 -43.73
C SER A 696 -32.04 -12.12 -42.96
N GLY A 697 -31.96 -10.92 -43.54
CA GLY A 697 -32.00 -10.44 -44.94
C GLY A 697 -31.93 -8.89 -44.99
N ALA A 698 -31.62 -8.30 -46.16
CA ALA A 698 -31.82 -6.88 -46.59
C ALA A 698 -31.29 -5.71 -45.69
N ASP A 699 -30.85 -4.54 -46.18
CA ASP A 699 -30.50 -4.04 -47.53
C ASP A 699 -29.70 -2.71 -47.42
N ALA A 700 -29.23 -2.19 -48.56
CA ALA A 700 -28.91 -0.77 -48.89
C ALA A 700 -27.45 -0.21 -48.81
N LEU A 701 -26.95 0.17 -50.01
CA LEU A 701 -26.37 1.48 -50.48
C LEU A 701 -25.49 2.35 -49.53
N SER A 702 -24.44 3.08 -49.97
CA SER A 702 -23.88 3.39 -51.32
C SER A 702 -22.45 3.99 -51.26
N SER A 703 -21.79 4.14 -52.43
CA SER A 703 -20.82 5.20 -52.83
C SER A 703 -19.69 5.62 -51.85
N ALA A 704 -18.39 5.41 -52.09
CA ALA A 704 -17.51 5.82 -53.23
C ALA A 704 -16.65 7.07 -52.95
N ASP A 705 -15.48 7.07 -53.59
CA ASP A 705 -14.51 8.13 -53.87
C ASP A 705 -13.37 8.50 -52.91
N THR A 706 -12.20 8.57 -53.54
CA THR A 706 -10.83 8.84 -53.07
C THR A 706 -10.40 10.26 -53.40
N VAL A 707 -9.69 10.96 -52.50
CA VAL A 707 -8.51 11.81 -52.82
C VAL A 707 -7.66 11.95 -51.54
N ALA A 708 -6.34 11.79 -51.67
CA ALA A 708 -5.37 12.23 -50.66
C ALA A 708 -4.08 12.68 -51.38
N ASP A 709 -3.61 13.91 -51.08
CA ASP A 709 -2.19 14.26 -50.85
C ASP A 709 -2.00 15.78 -50.69
N ASP A 710 -0.95 16.15 -49.94
CA ASP A 710 -0.28 17.46 -49.70
C ASP A 710 -0.52 18.21 -48.37
N ALA A 711 0.34 17.93 -47.36
CA ALA A 711 0.73 18.85 -46.27
C ALA A 711 1.88 18.32 -45.38
N SER A 712 3.17 18.59 -45.70
CA SER A 712 4.30 18.15 -44.83
C SER A 712 5.47 19.15 -44.66
N ILE A 713 5.26 20.45 -44.94
CA ILE A 713 6.33 21.48 -44.88
C ILE A 713 6.13 22.54 -43.77
N GLY A 714 4.96 22.59 -43.12
CA GLY A 714 4.60 23.66 -42.16
C GLY A 714 5.31 23.61 -40.79
N GLU A 715 5.62 22.42 -40.25
CA GLU A 715 5.91 22.28 -38.81
C GLU A 715 7.30 22.75 -38.38
N LYS A 716 8.31 22.64 -39.25
CA LYS A 716 9.72 22.94 -38.91
C LYS A 716 9.97 24.42 -38.53
N LYS A 717 9.07 25.34 -38.87
CA LYS A 717 9.16 26.76 -38.45
C LYS A 717 8.51 27.04 -37.08
N LYS A 718 7.52 26.26 -36.63
CA LYS A 718 6.84 26.48 -35.33
C LYS A 718 7.77 26.19 -34.13
N MET A 719 8.48 25.06 -34.14
CA MET A 719 9.39 24.67 -33.04
C MET A 719 10.46 25.74 -32.73
N ARG A 720 11.05 26.36 -33.77
CA ARG A 720 12.18 27.29 -33.60
C ARG A 720 11.78 28.64 -32.99
N GLY A 721 10.49 29.01 -33.09
CA GLY A 721 9.94 30.20 -32.42
C GLY A 721 9.68 29.96 -30.92
N MET A 722 9.26 28.75 -30.56
CA MET A 722 8.92 28.37 -29.18
C MET A 722 10.16 28.37 -28.26
N MET A 723 11.32 27.90 -28.75
CA MET A 723 12.59 27.91 -28.02
C MET A 723 13.08 29.31 -27.57
N LYS A 724 12.67 30.40 -28.23
CA LYS A 724 13.08 31.76 -27.81
C LYS A 724 12.22 32.35 -26.68
N LYS A 725 11.02 31.82 -26.40
CA LYS A 725 10.19 32.27 -25.27
C LYS A 725 10.61 31.64 -23.92
N PHE A 726 11.10 30.40 -23.92
CA PHE A 726 11.49 29.70 -22.69
C PHE A 726 12.68 30.30 -21.94
N LYS A 727 13.58 31.04 -22.60
CA LYS A 727 14.71 31.74 -21.93
C LYS A 727 14.34 33.05 -21.21
N LYS A 728 13.05 33.41 -21.15
CA LYS A 728 12.58 34.68 -20.56
C LYS A 728 11.75 34.55 -19.27
N PHE A 729 11.54 33.34 -18.78
CA PHE A 729 10.89 33.07 -17.49
C PHE A 729 11.89 32.43 -16.53
N ASN A 730 12.70 33.28 -15.90
CA ASN A 730 13.20 33.04 -14.55
C ASN A 730 12.27 33.82 -13.61
N ILE A 731 11.27 33.14 -13.05
CA ILE A 731 10.55 33.50 -11.82
C ILE A 731 10.28 32.16 -11.13
#